data_AF-A0A943WXK9-F1
#
_entry.id   AF-A0A943WXK9-F1
#
_cell.length_a   1.000
_cell.length_b   1.000
_cell.length_c   1.000
_cell.angle_alpha   90.00
_cell.angle_beta   90.00
_cell.angle_gamma   90.00
#
_symmetry.space_group_name_H-M   'P 1'
#
loop_
_entity.id
_entity.type
_entity.pdbx_description
1 polymer ?
#
loop_
_entity_poly.entity_id
_entity_poly.type
_entity_poly.pdbx_seq_one_letter_code
_entity_poly.pdbx_strand_id
1 'polypeptide(L)'
;MFAQVILSISHADIDRVFDYAVPENMCGQVKIGMRVRVPFGKGKNLSEGYIVGVSEDSLVPKEKIKYIEQLPDEFPVFSEDMLKLAKWMSKRYFATLSKCLQTIIPGGIKDKTDYYVGVKYVRPSDKFNEFIGRYDGDKRKERQAAVIDFINKNGETPLSELKKCISGSEYAIKALKNVGCIEIYTKKTLAKTYSSVLRENSSRVMLNDEQCAVIREWEDEINGARRPVIIHGITGSGKTEIYIRIIEKVISEGKQAIVLVPEISLTPQMTGRFMSRFGDMAAVSHSKMNYRERFNCWKRAQDGDVSIVIGPRSALFMPFSNLGIVIVDEEHEKSYISETAPAYDAVETAEMLCKITGASLVMGTATPSVRSYYRAEKGEIRYTSLKKRARDGSKEPVMEISDMRKELEEGNRSMFSYSLYSAVKTALDSKTQVMLFMNRRGYSTFVSCRSCGYVMKCEHCDVSYKYHSSNGKLVCHYCGKTIDRPAECPVCGSKRIRYFGGGTQKVEEEIKKLFPKARTIRMDTDTVSGKNGYTEILNKFSTGEADILIGTQMIAKGHDFPNVSVVGILAADLSLNTGDYDGAEKTFQLITQVAGRAGRGNVDGKVIVQTYEPDNSAIQYAVKGDSDGFYREELIFRKQMGYPPCTRFAVLEINGLDEKAVIECSHVLADDLKSYEVDVLGPVPQYISKIKDEYRWIITVRGKSSGEPDNAVAKIYMARRHEFENRGVYINPRII
;
A
#
# COMPACT_ATOMS: atom_id res chain seq x y z
N MET A 1 20.73 36.51 -5.17
CA MET A 1 20.17 35.15 -5.02
C MET A 1 19.88 34.79 -3.55
N PHE A 2 18.64 34.43 -3.29
CA PHE A 2 18.10 33.91 -2.04
C PHE A 2 17.44 32.54 -2.30
N ALA A 3 17.55 31.65 -1.33
CA ALA A 3 16.86 30.37 -1.31
C ALA A 3 15.70 30.43 -0.32
N GLN A 4 14.54 30.00 -0.78
CA GLN A 4 13.34 29.82 0.04
C GLN A 4 13.37 28.42 0.64
N VAL A 5 13.51 28.34 1.96
CA VAL A 5 13.75 27.08 2.68
C VAL A 5 12.58 26.78 3.61
N ILE A 6 12.06 25.56 3.54
CA ILE A 6 11.19 25.01 4.58
C ILE A 6 11.99 24.08 5.48
N LEU A 7 11.85 24.22 6.80
CA LEU A 7 12.59 23.39 7.75
C LEU A 7 11.99 21.98 7.80
N SER A 8 12.84 20.97 8.00
CA SER A 8 12.38 19.57 8.16
C SER A 8 11.69 19.31 9.50
N ILE A 9 11.63 20.31 10.38
CA ILE A 9 10.88 20.24 11.63
C ILE A 9 9.39 20.30 11.29
N SER A 10 8.70 19.18 11.47
CA SER A 10 7.26 19.07 11.24
C SER A 10 6.47 19.58 12.45
N HIS A 11 6.48 20.89 12.67
CA HIS A 11 5.66 21.57 13.69
C HIS A 11 4.85 22.69 13.04
N ALA A 12 3.57 22.83 13.41
CA ALA A 12 2.62 23.76 12.79
C ALA A 12 3.16 25.20 12.73
N ASP A 13 3.66 25.70 13.86
CA ASP A 13 4.15 27.08 13.99
C ASP A 13 5.41 27.40 13.16
N ILE A 14 6.11 26.36 12.69
CA ILE A 14 7.39 26.49 11.98
C ILE A 14 7.23 26.07 10.51
N ASP A 15 6.08 25.51 10.12
CA ASP A 15 5.79 25.05 8.75
C ASP A 15 5.49 26.22 7.79
N ARG A 16 6.50 27.08 7.63
CA ARG A 16 6.51 28.22 6.71
C ARG A 16 7.84 28.30 5.99
N VAL A 17 7.86 29.09 4.93
CA VAL A 17 9.06 29.34 4.13
C VAL A 17 9.88 30.44 4.78
N PHE A 18 11.19 30.23 4.86
CA PHE A 18 12.18 31.18 5.36
C PHE A 18 13.19 31.52 4.26
N ASP A 19 13.52 32.79 4.12
CA ASP A 19 14.52 33.25 3.15
C ASP A 19 15.93 33.16 3.73
N TYR A 20 16.84 32.54 2.97
CA TYR A 20 18.26 32.46 3.29
C TYR A 20 19.10 32.98 2.13
N ALA A 21 20.19 33.70 2.43
CA ALA A 21 21.16 34.12 1.44
C ALA A 21 21.99 32.91 0.97
N VAL A 22 22.24 32.83 -0.33
CA VAL A 22 23.10 31.79 -0.92
C VAL A 22 24.53 32.33 -1.01
N PRO A 23 25.53 31.67 -0.40
CA PRO A 23 26.94 32.03 -0.59
C PRO A 23 27.35 31.95 -2.08
N GLU A 24 28.21 32.87 -2.54
CA GLU A 24 28.60 32.94 -3.96
C GLU A 24 29.16 31.63 -4.52
N ASN A 25 29.91 30.88 -3.70
CA ASN A 25 30.47 29.57 -4.07
C ASN A 25 29.41 28.46 -4.22
N MET A 26 28.17 28.68 -3.77
CA MET A 26 27.05 27.73 -3.86
C MET A 26 25.99 28.11 -4.90
N CYS A 27 26.02 29.33 -5.44
CA CYS A 27 24.98 29.83 -6.36
C CYS A 27 24.72 28.90 -7.56
N GLY A 28 25.77 28.30 -8.15
CA GLY A 28 25.62 27.37 -9.28
C GLY A 28 25.09 25.98 -8.92
N GLN A 29 25.05 25.62 -7.63
CA GLN A 29 24.63 24.30 -7.17
C GLN A 29 23.19 24.31 -6.67
N VAL A 30 22.74 25.42 -6.07
CA VAL A 30 21.42 25.55 -5.45
C VAL A 30 20.29 25.35 -6.45
N LYS A 31 19.44 24.36 -6.18
CA LYS A 31 18.24 24.04 -6.96
C LYS A 31 17.07 23.72 -6.02
N ILE A 32 15.85 23.90 -6.51
CA ILE A 32 14.65 23.39 -5.84
C ILE A 32 14.82 21.89 -5.61
N GLY A 33 14.44 21.42 -4.42
CA GLY A 33 14.58 20.02 -4.04
C GLY A 33 15.85 19.68 -3.29
N MET A 34 16.84 20.59 -3.21
CA MET A 34 18.05 20.30 -2.43
C MET A 34 17.80 20.37 -0.92
N ARG A 35 18.47 19.48 -0.18
CA ARG A 35 18.59 19.61 1.27
C ARG A 35 19.63 20.68 1.61
N VAL A 36 19.39 21.40 2.70
CA VAL A 36 20.30 22.43 3.22
C VAL A 36 20.44 22.28 4.73
N ARG A 37 21.59 22.69 5.25
CA ARG A 37 21.80 22.95 6.68
C ARG A 37 21.83 24.46 6.89
N VAL A 38 20.91 24.95 7.71
CA VAL A 38 20.72 26.38 7.95
C VAL A 38 20.65 26.70 9.43
N PRO A 39 21.20 27.84 9.90
CA PRO A 39 21.02 28.29 11.26
C PRO A 39 19.56 28.73 11.50
N PHE A 40 18.95 28.26 12.58
CA PHE A 40 17.57 28.61 12.94
C PHE A 40 17.44 29.03 14.41
N GLY A 41 16.57 30.02 14.67
CA GLY A 41 16.41 30.60 16.00
C GLY A 41 17.61 31.42 16.49
N LYS A 42 17.77 31.51 17.82
CA LYS A 42 18.87 32.24 18.48
C LYS A 42 20.14 31.39 18.70
N GLY A 43 20.04 30.07 18.49
CA GLY A 43 21.16 29.15 18.65
C GLY A 43 22.09 29.08 17.43
N LYS A 44 23.25 28.46 17.61
CA LYS A 44 24.22 28.16 16.54
C LYS A 44 23.99 26.79 15.86
N ASN A 45 22.99 26.03 16.28
CA ASN A 45 22.74 24.69 15.73
C ASN A 45 22.17 24.78 14.32
N LEU A 46 22.68 23.93 13.44
CA LEU A 46 22.18 23.81 12.07
C LEU A 46 20.96 22.91 12.03
N SER A 47 19.87 23.44 11.51
CA SER A 47 18.65 22.69 11.21
C SER A 47 18.67 22.21 9.76
N GLU A 48 18.11 21.04 9.51
CA GLU A 48 17.87 20.58 8.15
C GLU A 48 16.66 21.30 7.56
N GLY A 49 16.75 21.66 6.29
CA GLY A 49 15.64 22.18 5.52
C GLY A 49 15.72 21.76 4.06
N TYR A 50 14.68 22.11 3.31
CA TYR A 50 14.54 21.82 1.89
C TYR A 50 14.32 23.12 1.12
N ILE A 51 15.02 23.28 0.00
CA ILE A 51 14.83 24.42 -0.89
C ILE A 51 13.54 24.21 -1.68
N VAL A 52 12.57 25.10 -1.51
CA VAL A 52 11.24 25.07 -2.15
C VAL A 52 11.02 26.21 -3.14
N GLY A 53 12.00 27.09 -3.27
CA GLY A 53 12.02 28.20 -4.23
C GLY A 53 13.37 28.90 -4.23
N VAL A 54 13.61 29.69 -5.26
CA VAL A 54 14.79 30.54 -5.43
C VAL A 54 14.30 31.89 -5.93
N SER A 55 14.87 32.98 -5.42
CA SER A 55 14.50 34.36 -5.76
C SER A 55 15.74 35.23 -5.85
N GLU A 56 15.71 36.30 -6.64
CA GLU A 56 16.76 37.33 -6.61
C GLU A 56 16.54 38.36 -5.50
N ASP A 57 15.28 38.54 -5.09
CA ASP A 57 14.85 39.50 -4.08
C ASP A 57 14.28 38.81 -2.83
N SER A 58 14.37 39.48 -1.68
CA SER A 58 13.73 39.09 -0.43
C SER A 58 13.05 40.29 0.21
N LEU A 59 11.86 40.06 0.77
CA LEU A 59 11.13 41.05 1.56
C LEU A 59 11.73 41.25 2.97
N VAL A 60 12.68 40.39 3.37
CA VAL A 60 13.35 40.47 4.67
C VAL A 60 14.54 41.42 4.56
N PRO A 61 14.75 42.34 5.54
CA PRO A 61 15.92 43.20 5.55
C PRO A 61 17.22 42.39 5.54
N LYS A 62 18.19 42.75 4.68
CA LYS A 62 19.45 42.01 4.47
C LYS A 62 20.20 41.69 5.77
N GLU A 63 20.15 42.59 6.75
CA GLU A 63 20.79 42.44 8.07
C GLU A 63 20.25 41.27 8.91
N LYS A 64 19.01 40.84 8.66
CA LYS A 64 18.35 39.74 9.39
C LYS A 64 18.46 38.40 8.65
N ILE A 65 18.90 38.42 7.39
CA ILE A 65 19.02 37.22 6.57
C ILE A 65 20.28 36.47 6.97
N LYS A 66 20.12 35.17 7.23
CA LYS A 66 21.23 34.25 7.48
C LYS A 66 21.61 33.52 6.19
N TYR A 67 22.81 32.96 6.16
CA TYR A 67 23.31 32.21 5.00
C TYR A 67 23.00 30.72 5.09
N ILE A 68 22.93 30.05 3.94
CA ILE A 68 23.05 28.60 3.88
C ILE A 68 24.47 28.19 4.26
N GLU A 69 24.59 27.23 5.17
CA GLU A 69 25.89 26.78 5.69
C GLU A 69 26.40 25.54 4.95
N GLN A 70 25.51 24.60 4.61
CA GLN A 70 25.90 23.35 3.93
C GLN A 70 24.82 22.85 2.98
N LEU A 71 25.27 22.20 1.90
CA LEU A 71 24.48 21.36 1.01
C LEU A 71 24.88 19.90 1.25
N PRO A 72 24.08 19.11 1.99
CA PRO A 72 24.45 17.73 2.32
C PRO A 72 24.46 16.77 1.12
N ASP A 73 23.80 17.14 0.02
CA ASP A 73 23.65 16.32 -1.18
C ASP A 73 24.07 17.09 -2.44
N GLU A 74 24.56 16.35 -3.43
CA GLU A 74 24.90 16.87 -4.76
C GLU A 74 23.71 16.85 -5.73
N PHE A 75 22.56 16.36 -5.29
CA PHE A 75 21.35 16.19 -6.10
C PHE A 75 20.10 16.60 -5.32
N PRO A 76 19.03 17.04 -6.02
CA PRO A 76 17.74 17.32 -5.38
C PRO A 76 17.09 16.02 -4.89
N VAL A 77 16.50 16.03 -3.70
CA VAL A 77 15.79 14.89 -3.10
C VAL A 77 14.30 14.82 -3.49
N PHE A 78 13.80 15.81 -4.23
CA PHE A 78 12.50 15.80 -4.89
C PHE A 78 12.51 16.74 -6.11
N SER A 79 11.63 16.49 -7.08
CA SER A 79 11.43 17.36 -8.24
C SER A 79 10.44 18.48 -7.96
N GLU A 80 10.34 19.47 -8.86
CA GLU A 80 9.32 20.51 -8.77
C GLU A 80 7.89 19.96 -8.82
N ASP A 81 7.64 18.92 -9.61
CA ASP A 81 6.34 18.26 -9.67
C ASP A 81 5.99 17.56 -8.35
N MET A 82 6.98 16.94 -7.70
CA MET A 82 6.82 16.39 -6.36
C MET A 82 6.58 17.49 -5.32
N LEU A 83 7.19 18.67 -5.48
CA LEU A 83 6.88 19.82 -4.62
C LEU A 83 5.46 20.34 -4.83
N LYS A 84 4.97 20.41 -6.08
CA LYS A 84 3.57 20.74 -6.39
C LYS A 84 2.62 19.73 -5.74
N LEU A 85 2.94 18.44 -5.84
CA LEU A 85 2.18 17.37 -5.19
C LEU A 85 2.19 17.53 -3.67
N ALA A 86 3.35 17.79 -3.04
CA ALA A 86 3.46 18.00 -1.60
C ALA A 86 2.61 19.18 -1.12
N LYS A 87 2.60 20.30 -1.86
CA LYS A 87 1.77 21.47 -1.58
C LYS A 87 0.27 21.14 -1.69
N TRP A 88 -0.11 20.35 -2.69
CA TRP A 88 -1.49 19.87 -2.82
C TRP A 88 -1.86 18.93 -1.66
N MET A 89 -1.01 17.96 -1.32
CA MET A 89 -1.23 17.02 -0.21
C MET A 89 -1.38 17.75 1.13
N SER A 90 -0.56 18.78 1.38
CA SER A 90 -0.63 19.59 2.60
C SER A 90 -2.00 20.26 2.74
N LYS A 91 -2.53 20.83 1.66
CA LYS A 91 -3.88 21.43 1.63
C LYS A 91 -4.99 20.38 1.72
N ARG A 92 -4.87 19.28 0.96
CA ARG A 92 -5.91 18.24 0.82
C ARG A 92 -6.05 17.37 2.07
N TYR A 93 -4.96 17.12 2.78
CA TYR A 93 -4.89 16.22 3.93
C TYR A 93 -4.54 16.95 5.25
N PHE A 94 -4.61 18.29 5.25
CA PHE A 94 -4.40 19.14 6.43
C PHE A 94 -3.09 18.89 7.19
N ALA A 95 -2.06 18.45 6.47
CA ALA A 95 -0.75 18.14 7.00
C ALA A 95 0.23 19.28 6.72
N THR A 96 1.31 19.35 7.52
CA THR A 96 2.41 20.29 7.27
C THR A 96 3.11 19.95 5.95
N LEU A 97 3.51 20.97 5.19
CA LEU A 97 4.26 20.80 3.95
C LEU A 97 5.57 20.03 4.22
N SER A 98 6.24 20.32 5.34
CA SER A 98 7.41 19.58 5.80
C SER A 98 7.13 18.06 5.93
N LYS A 99 5.98 17.68 6.50
CA LYS A 99 5.60 16.26 6.63
C LYS A 99 5.25 15.61 5.30
N CYS A 100 4.60 16.35 4.39
CA CYS A 100 4.35 15.88 3.03
C CYS A 100 5.66 15.63 2.27
N LEU A 101 6.63 16.54 2.36
CA LEU A 101 7.95 16.37 1.74
C LEU A 101 8.70 15.17 2.33
N GLN A 102 8.70 15.00 3.66
CA GLN A 102 9.28 13.81 4.31
C GLN A 102 8.63 12.50 3.88
N THR A 103 7.36 12.54 3.47
CA THR A 103 6.63 11.36 2.98
C THR A 103 7.05 10.98 1.56
N ILE A 104 7.39 12.00 0.75
CA ILE A 104 7.86 11.83 -0.64
C ILE A 104 9.33 11.37 -0.67
N ILE A 105 10.16 11.92 0.22
CA ILE A 105 11.59 11.62 0.30
C ILE A 105 11.79 10.22 0.91
N PRO A 106 12.67 9.36 0.37
CA PRO A 106 12.92 8.05 0.94
C PRO A 106 13.53 8.19 2.34
N GLY A 107 13.03 7.41 3.29
CA GLY A 107 13.59 7.38 4.63
C GLY A 107 15.06 6.93 4.65
N GLY A 108 15.81 7.39 5.64
CA GLY A 108 17.21 6.98 5.84
C GLY A 108 18.23 7.80 5.04
N ILE A 109 17.81 8.87 4.36
CA ILE A 109 18.72 9.91 3.90
C ILE A 109 19.33 10.62 5.13
N LYS A 110 20.63 10.38 5.39
CA LYS A 110 21.39 11.02 6.48
C LYS A 110 22.69 11.57 5.94
N ASP A 111 23.21 12.61 6.60
CA ASP A 111 24.51 13.19 6.31
C ASP A 111 25.60 12.10 6.30
N LYS A 112 26.37 12.02 5.22
CA LYS A 112 27.51 11.09 5.03
C LYS A 112 27.18 9.59 4.98
N THR A 113 25.99 9.20 4.57
CA THR A 113 25.69 7.77 4.39
C THR A 113 26.32 7.24 3.09
N ASP A 114 27.19 6.23 3.17
CA ASP A 114 27.81 5.61 2.00
C ASP A 114 26.83 4.64 1.32
N TYR A 115 25.94 5.19 0.49
CA TYR A 115 24.88 4.43 -0.19
C TYR A 115 25.46 3.48 -1.26
N TYR A 116 26.55 3.91 -1.89
CA TYR A 116 27.20 3.20 -2.98
C TYR A 116 28.03 2.02 -2.47
N VAL A 117 28.05 0.93 -3.24
CA VAL A 117 28.94 -0.20 -3.02
C VAL A 117 30.19 0.02 -3.87
N GLY A 118 31.36 -0.19 -3.28
CA GLY A 118 32.61 -0.22 -4.05
C GLY A 118 32.68 -1.48 -4.89
N VAL A 119 32.46 -1.35 -6.20
CA VAL A 119 32.64 -2.45 -7.16
C VAL A 119 33.94 -2.24 -7.91
N LYS A 120 34.77 -3.29 -7.99
CA LYS A 120 36.00 -3.24 -8.78
C LYS A 120 35.66 -3.37 -10.25
N TYR A 121 36.02 -2.36 -11.04
CA TYR A 121 35.93 -2.37 -12.49
C TYR A 121 37.30 -2.63 -13.09
N VAL A 122 37.29 -3.18 -14.30
CA VAL A 122 38.45 -3.30 -15.17
C VAL A 122 38.18 -2.51 -16.45
N ARG A 123 39.14 -1.70 -16.88
CA ARG A 123 39.05 -0.93 -18.14
C ARG A 123 40.35 -1.06 -18.95
N PRO A 124 40.30 -0.83 -20.27
CA PRO A 124 41.49 -0.57 -21.06
C PRO A 124 42.33 0.55 -20.42
N SER A 125 43.65 0.36 -20.36
CA SER A 125 44.57 1.47 -20.08
C SER A 125 44.91 2.22 -21.38
N ASP A 126 45.63 3.34 -21.26
CA ASP A 126 46.14 4.08 -22.42
C ASP A 126 47.04 3.24 -23.33
N LYS A 127 47.67 2.18 -22.80
CA LYS A 127 48.55 1.28 -23.56
C LYS A 127 47.83 0.07 -24.15
N PHE A 128 46.52 -0.07 -23.96
CA PHE A 128 45.76 -1.27 -24.32
C PHE A 128 45.93 -1.66 -25.80
N ASN A 129 45.90 -0.66 -26.71
CA ASN A 129 46.04 -0.88 -28.16
C ASN A 129 47.42 -1.44 -28.56
N GLU A 130 48.48 -1.21 -27.78
CA GLU A 130 49.81 -1.78 -28.03
C GLU A 130 49.88 -3.29 -27.75
N PHE A 131 48.91 -3.81 -26.99
CA PHE A 131 48.88 -5.22 -26.59
C PHE A 131 47.95 -6.06 -27.46
N ILE A 132 46.89 -5.52 -28.06
CA ILE A 132 45.95 -6.26 -28.91
C ILE A 132 46.70 -7.07 -30.00
N GLY A 133 47.68 -6.46 -30.67
CA GLY A 133 48.46 -7.12 -31.72
C GLY A 133 49.53 -8.12 -31.25
N ARG A 134 49.86 -8.19 -29.96
CA ARG A 134 50.90 -9.11 -29.43
C ARG A 134 50.36 -10.48 -29.02
N TYR A 135 49.05 -10.61 -28.88
CA TYR A 135 48.41 -11.78 -28.28
C TYR A 135 47.56 -12.61 -29.25
N ASP A 136 47.39 -12.15 -30.50
CA ASP A 136 46.48 -12.68 -31.54
C ASP A 136 46.89 -14.08 -32.10
N GLY A 137 47.55 -14.93 -31.31
CA GLY A 137 48.01 -16.26 -31.73
C GLY A 137 48.83 -17.07 -30.71
N ASP A 138 49.11 -16.55 -29.51
CA ASP A 138 49.92 -17.25 -28.51
C ASP A 138 49.06 -18.22 -27.66
N LYS A 139 49.00 -19.48 -28.08
CA LYS A 139 48.31 -20.57 -27.36
C LYS A 139 48.79 -20.77 -25.91
N ARG A 140 50.00 -20.33 -25.55
CA ARG A 140 50.52 -20.44 -24.16
C ARG A 140 49.90 -19.41 -23.21
N LYS A 141 49.19 -18.40 -23.74
CA LYS A 141 48.56 -17.30 -22.98
C LYS A 141 47.09 -17.09 -23.38
N GLU A 142 46.41 -18.16 -23.77
CA GLU A 142 45.01 -18.18 -24.23
C GLU A 142 44.05 -17.42 -23.29
N ARG A 143 44.26 -17.51 -21.97
CA ARG A 143 43.46 -16.78 -20.98
C ARG A 143 43.71 -15.27 -20.95
N GLN A 144 44.91 -14.80 -21.30
CA GLN A 144 45.20 -13.37 -21.43
C GLN A 144 44.55 -12.80 -22.69
N ALA A 145 44.64 -13.52 -23.81
CA ALA A 145 43.97 -13.14 -25.05
C ALA A 145 42.44 -13.03 -24.86
N ALA A 146 41.82 -14.04 -24.23
CA ALA A 146 40.38 -14.02 -23.93
C ALA A 146 39.95 -12.82 -23.07
N VAL A 147 40.79 -12.39 -22.11
CA VAL A 147 40.54 -11.21 -21.26
C VAL A 147 40.66 -9.92 -22.08
N ILE A 148 41.67 -9.82 -22.95
CA ILE A 148 41.84 -8.66 -23.85
C ILE A 148 40.65 -8.57 -24.81
N ASP A 149 40.25 -9.65 -25.47
CA ASP A 149 39.11 -9.66 -26.40
C ASP A 149 37.81 -9.28 -25.71
N PHE A 150 37.58 -9.79 -24.50
CA PHE A 150 36.41 -9.45 -23.71
C PHE A 150 36.36 -7.97 -23.36
N ILE A 151 37.49 -7.38 -22.93
CA ILE A 151 37.59 -5.96 -22.60
C ILE A 151 37.53 -5.09 -23.87
N ASN A 152 38.11 -5.53 -24.98
CA ASN A 152 38.05 -4.81 -26.26
C ASN A 152 36.60 -4.73 -26.78
N LYS A 153 35.83 -5.81 -26.60
CA LYS A 153 34.43 -5.88 -27.04
C LYS A 153 33.46 -5.15 -26.12
N ASN A 154 33.66 -5.22 -24.80
CA ASN A 154 32.72 -4.70 -23.81
C ASN A 154 33.17 -3.39 -23.14
N GLY A 155 34.39 -2.94 -23.38
CA GLY A 155 34.99 -1.78 -22.74
C GLY A 155 35.21 -1.97 -21.23
N GLU A 156 34.82 -0.95 -20.47
CA GLU A 156 34.85 -0.97 -19.00
C GLU A 156 33.81 -1.95 -18.43
N THR A 157 34.24 -2.94 -17.64
CA THR A 157 33.36 -3.99 -17.11
C THR A 157 33.61 -4.31 -15.64
N PRO A 158 32.61 -4.83 -14.89
CA PRO A 158 32.81 -5.30 -13.52
C PRO A 158 33.76 -6.50 -13.47
N LEU A 159 34.74 -6.47 -12.56
CA LEU A 159 35.73 -7.54 -12.39
C LEU A 159 35.07 -8.90 -12.08
N SER A 160 33.94 -8.89 -11.37
CA SER A 160 33.17 -10.11 -11.07
C SER A 160 32.51 -10.73 -12.30
N GLU A 161 32.10 -9.92 -13.27
CA GLU A 161 31.46 -10.40 -14.50
C GLU A 161 32.49 -11.02 -15.44
N LEU A 162 33.64 -10.35 -15.60
CA LEU A 162 34.77 -10.89 -16.34
C LEU A 162 35.24 -12.24 -15.77
N LYS A 163 35.33 -12.37 -14.44
CA LYS A 163 35.67 -13.64 -13.77
C LYS A 163 34.62 -14.75 -13.98
N LYS A 164 33.34 -14.40 -14.13
CA LYS A 164 32.26 -15.37 -14.39
C LYS A 164 32.28 -15.85 -15.85
N CYS A 165 32.49 -14.95 -16.80
CA CYS A 165 32.55 -15.29 -18.22
C CYS A 165 33.84 -16.03 -18.56
N ILE A 166 34.95 -15.75 -17.86
CA ILE A 166 36.25 -16.36 -18.09
C ILE A 166 36.76 -17.00 -16.80
N SER A 167 36.39 -18.26 -16.58
CA SER A 167 36.85 -19.07 -15.44
C SER A 167 38.38 -19.17 -15.37
N GLY A 168 38.98 -18.97 -14.20
CA GLY A 168 40.44 -19.07 -14.02
C GLY A 168 41.25 -17.87 -14.57
N SER A 169 40.61 -16.74 -14.86
CA SER A 169 41.24 -15.52 -15.39
C SER A 169 42.11 -14.74 -14.39
N GLU A 170 42.23 -15.18 -13.14
CA GLU A 170 42.84 -14.38 -12.06
C GLU A 170 44.32 -14.07 -12.29
N TYR A 171 45.07 -15.07 -12.74
CA TYR A 171 46.48 -14.90 -13.12
C TYR A 171 46.62 -14.00 -14.35
N ALA A 172 45.74 -14.15 -15.35
CA ALA A 172 45.74 -13.35 -16.56
C ALA A 172 45.45 -11.87 -16.28
N ILE A 173 44.44 -11.58 -15.46
CA ILE A 173 44.10 -10.23 -15.02
C ILE A 173 45.28 -9.60 -14.25
N LYS A 174 45.92 -10.35 -13.34
CA LYS A 174 47.07 -9.84 -12.57
C LYS A 174 48.26 -9.52 -13.48
N ALA A 175 48.56 -10.41 -14.43
CA ALA A 175 49.64 -10.20 -15.39
C ALA A 175 49.38 -8.98 -16.29
N LEU A 176 48.18 -8.86 -16.86
CA LEU A 176 47.79 -7.73 -17.71
C LEU A 176 47.77 -6.40 -16.95
N LYS A 177 47.38 -6.41 -15.66
CA LYS A 177 47.48 -5.23 -14.80
C LYS A 177 48.93 -4.80 -14.56
N ASN A 178 49.82 -5.75 -14.23
CA ASN A 178 51.23 -5.47 -13.95
C ASN A 178 51.97 -4.89 -15.16
N VAL A 179 51.61 -5.37 -16.35
CA VAL A 179 52.18 -4.89 -17.61
C VAL A 179 51.54 -3.56 -18.05
N GLY A 180 50.52 -3.08 -17.32
CA GLY A 180 49.85 -1.81 -17.57
C GLY A 180 48.96 -1.85 -18.81
N CYS A 181 48.45 -3.03 -19.20
CA CYS A 181 47.50 -3.18 -20.31
C CYS A 181 46.07 -2.85 -19.85
N ILE A 182 45.71 -3.21 -18.62
CA ILE A 182 44.40 -2.97 -18.02
C ILE A 182 44.55 -2.25 -16.67
N GLU A 183 43.56 -1.42 -16.32
CA GLU A 183 43.48 -0.77 -15.02
C GLU A 183 42.35 -1.39 -14.19
N ILE A 184 42.61 -1.62 -12.89
CA ILE A 184 41.58 -2.03 -11.94
C ILE A 184 41.39 -0.92 -10.92
N TYR A 185 40.20 -0.35 -10.88
CA TYR A 185 39.84 0.70 -9.94
C TYR A 185 38.49 0.40 -9.28
N THR A 186 38.19 1.07 -8.17
CA THR A 186 36.92 0.88 -7.45
C THR A 186 35.96 1.98 -7.87
N LYS A 187 34.86 1.60 -8.53
CA LYS A 187 33.77 2.51 -8.87
C LYS A 187 32.68 2.36 -7.81
N LYS A 188 32.18 3.50 -7.31
CA LYS A 188 31.01 3.53 -6.43
C LYS A 188 29.76 3.31 -7.30
N THR A 189 29.10 2.17 -7.15
CA THR A 189 27.86 1.86 -7.89
C THR A 189 26.71 1.56 -6.94
N LEU A 190 25.48 1.78 -7.41
CA LEU A 190 24.29 1.39 -6.67
C LEU A 190 24.15 -0.13 -6.75
N ALA A 191 23.87 -0.79 -5.62
CA ALA A 191 23.65 -2.23 -5.64
C ALA A 191 22.40 -2.55 -6.47
N LYS A 192 22.46 -3.60 -7.30
CA LYS A 192 21.25 -4.13 -7.95
C LYS A 192 20.25 -4.52 -6.86
N THR A 193 19.04 -4.01 -6.96
CA THR A 193 17.94 -4.30 -6.04
C THR A 193 17.57 -5.78 -6.17
N TYR A 194 17.18 -6.40 -5.06
CA TYR A 194 16.85 -7.83 -4.93
C TYR A 194 15.81 -8.28 -5.99
N SER A 195 16.23 -8.86 -7.11
CA SER A 195 15.31 -9.49 -8.08
C SER A 195 15.91 -10.62 -8.92
N SER A 196 17.14 -11.08 -8.65
CA SER A 196 17.79 -12.13 -9.46
C SER A 196 17.27 -13.56 -9.25
N VAL A 197 16.20 -13.76 -8.46
CA VAL A 197 15.74 -15.11 -8.04
C VAL A 197 14.39 -15.50 -8.67
N LEU A 198 13.68 -14.59 -9.35
CA LEU A 198 12.31 -14.83 -9.83
C LEU A 198 12.20 -14.75 -11.37
N ARG A 199 13.10 -15.41 -12.08
CA ARG A 199 12.98 -15.57 -13.54
C ARG A 199 12.10 -16.78 -13.85
N GLU A 200 10.79 -16.57 -13.95
CA GLU A 200 9.93 -17.50 -14.68
C GLU A 200 10.09 -17.26 -16.19
N ASN A 201 10.20 -18.34 -16.97
CA ASN A 201 10.08 -18.27 -18.42
C ASN A 201 8.61 -17.98 -18.76
N SER A 202 8.27 -16.72 -19.05
CA SER A 202 6.93 -16.37 -19.55
C SER A 202 6.96 -16.27 -21.07
N SER A 203 6.15 -17.10 -21.74
CA SER A 203 5.85 -16.93 -23.16
C SER A 203 4.94 -15.72 -23.34
N ARG A 204 5.06 -15.02 -24.48
CA ARG A 204 4.21 -13.87 -24.81
C ARG A 204 2.75 -14.34 -24.94
N VAL A 205 1.90 -13.92 -24.01
CA VAL A 205 0.47 -14.29 -24.01
C VAL A 205 -0.26 -13.56 -25.14
N MET A 206 -1.08 -14.29 -25.89
CA MET A 206 -1.99 -13.71 -26.89
C MET A 206 -3.19 -13.10 -26.15
N LEU A 207 -3.48 -11.84 -26.45
CA LEU A 207 -4.64 -11.15 -25.88
C LEU A 207 -5.92 -11.59 -26.57
N ASN A 208 -7.01 -11.64 -25.82
CA ASN A 208 -8.35 -11.79 -26.40
C ASN A 208 -8.92 -10.44 -26.87
N ASP A 209 -10.05 -10.48 -27.57
CA ASP A 209 -10.67 -9.28 -28.16
C ASP A 209 -11.07 -8.22 -27.12
N GLU A 210 -11.55 -8.66 -25.94
CA GLU A 210 -11.92 -7.76 -24.83
C GLU A 210 -10.68 -7.01 -24.31
N GLN A 211 -9.57 -7.73 -24.10
CA GLN A 211 -8.29 -7.15 -23.67
C GLN A 211 -7.72 -6.18 -24.72
N CYS A 212 -7.80 -6.53 -26.00
CA CYS A 212 -7.41 -5.64 -27.10
C CYS A 212 -8.31 -4.40 -27.21
N ALA A 213 -9.60 -4.50 -26.89
CA ALA A 213 -10.50 -3.36 -26.84
C ALA A 213 -10.14 -2.40 -25.69
N VAL A 214 -9.86 -2.93 -24.49
CA VAL A 214 -9.42 -2.11 -23.35
C VAL A 214 -8.17 -1.30 -23.67
N ILE A 215 -7.18 -1.91 -24.33
CA ILE A 215 -5.95 -1.20 -24.72
C ILE A 215 -6.26 -0.07 -25.72
N ARG A 216 -7.10 -0.32 -26.72
CA ARG A 216 -7.52 0.72 -27.69
C ARG A 216 -8.25 1.87 -27.00
N GLU A 217 -9.17 1.58 -26.09
CA GLU A 217 -9.89 2.63 -25.35
C GLU A 217 -8.95 3.46 -24.47
N TRP A 218 -7.93 2.83 -23.87
CA TRP A 218 -6.89 3.55 -23.14
C TRP A 218 -6.05 4.44 -24.07
N GLU A 219 -5.71 3.97 -25.27
CA GLU A 219 -5.00 4.76 -26.28
C GLU A 219 -5.82 5.99 -26.72
N ASP A 220 -7.13 5.82 -26.93
CA ASP A 220 -8.04 6.90 -27.27
C ASP A 220 -8.10 7.95 -26.14
N GLU A 221 -8.12 7.52 -24.88
CA GLU A 221 -8.10 8.45 -23.74
C GLU A 221 -6.79 9.23 -23.65
N ILE A 222 -5.62 8.61 -23.87
CA ILE A 222 -4.33 9.32 -23.84
C ILE A 222 -4.24 10.40 -24.92
N ASN A 223 -4.83 10.13 -26.09
CA ASN A 223 -4.85 11.05 -27.22
C ASN A 223 -5.99 12.09 -27.16
N GLY A 224 -6.99 11.86 -26.31
CA GLY A 224 -8.19 12.69 -26.19
C GLY A 224 -8.33 13.33 -24.81
N ALA A 225 -9.38 12.93 -24.08
CA ALA A 225 -9.81 13.57 -22.83
C ALA A 225 -8.89 13.32 -21.64
N ARG A 226 -7.96 12.34 -21.73
CA ARG A 226 -7.00 11.95 -20.69
C ARG A 226 -7.63 11.68 -19.33
N ARG A 227 -8.83 11.08 -19.33
CA ARG A 227 -9.49 10.69 -18.09
C ARG A 227 -8.80 9.47 -17.49
N PRO A 228 -8.85 9.28 -16.16
CA PRO A 228 -8.47 8.00 -15.56
C PRO A 228 -9.28 6.86 -16.18
N VAL A 229 -8.62 5.74 -16.47
CA VAL A 229 -9.27 4.55 -17.04
C VAL A 229 -9.42 3.51 -15.95
N ILE A 230 -10.64 3.02 -15.74
CA ILE A 230 -10.90 1.87 -14.87
C ILE A 230 -11.12 0.60 -15.70
N ILE A 231 -10.40 -0.46 -15.33
CA ILE A 231 -10.50 -1.80 -15.90
C ILE A 231 -11.24 -2.68 -14.90
N HIS A 232 -12.56 -2.76 -15.06
CA HIS A 232 -13.38 -3.69 -14.31
C HIS A 232 -13.29 -5.07 -14.97
N GLY A 233 -12.56 -5.99 -14.35
CA GLY A 233 -12.47 -7.35 -14.86
C GLY A 233 -12.56 -8.39 -13.77
N ILE A 234 -13.42 -9.39 -13.97
CA ILE A 234 -13.57 -10.52 -13.06
C ILE A 234 -12.23 -11.18 -12.75
N THR A 235 -12.11 -11.87 -11.62
CA THR A 235 -10.81 -12.44 -11.25
C THR A 235 -10.39 -13.51 -12.27
N GLY A 236 -9.14 -13.41 -12.75
CA GLY A 236 -8.65 -14.26 -13.84
C GLY A 236 -8.92 -13.74 -15.25
N SER A 237 -9.47 -12.53 -15.43
CA SER A 237 -9.65 -11.89 -16.75
C SER A 237 -8.37 -11.41 -17.43
N GLY A 238 -7.21 -11.51 -16.75
CA GLY A 238 -5.91 -11.15 -17.33
C GLY A 238 -5.54 -9.67 -17.26
N LYS A 239 -6.12 -8.90 -16.31
CA LYS A 239 -5.78 -7.46 -16.10
C LYS A 239 -4.27 -7.18 -16.05
N THR A 240 -3.49 -8.04 -15.39
CA THR A 240 -2.03 -7.90 -15.30
C THR A 240 -1.34 -7.91 -16.66
N GLU A 241 -1.83 -8.71 -17.62
CA GLU A 241 -1.25 -8.71 -18.97
C GLU A 241 -1.57 -7.40 -19.69
N ILE A 242 -2.79 -6.85 -19.54
CA ILE A 242 -3.12 -5.52 -20.06
C ILE A 242 -2.17 -4.46 -19.49
N TYR A 243 -1.93 -4.47 -18.17
CA TYR A 243 -0.99 -3.54 -17.53
C TYR A 243 0.41 -3.64 -18.16
N ILE A 244 0.91 -4.86 -18.35
CA ILE A 244 2.21 -5.11 -18.96
C ILE A 244 2.26 -4.53 -20.38
N ARG A 245 1.25 -4.77 -21.21
CA ARG A 245 1.21 -4.27 -22.60
C ARG A 245 1.12 -2.75 -22.68
N ILE A 246 0.34 -2.16 -21.80
CA ILE A 246 0.26 -0.71 -21.65
C ILE A 246 1.64 -0.12 -21.28
N ILE A 247 2.31 -0.72 -20.29
CA ILE A 247 3.65 -0.29 -19.87
C ILE A 247 4.66 -0.47 -21.02
N GLU A 248 4.64 -1.58 -21.76
CA GLU A 248 5.52 -1.78 -22.92
C GLU A 248 5.45 -0.61 -23.91
N LYS A 249 4.24 -0.15 -24.22
CA LYS A 249 4.04 1.00 -25.10
C LYS A 249 4.60 2.28 -24.49
N VAL A 250 4.31 2.56 -23.22
CA VAL A 250 4.82 3.75 -22.51
C VAL A 250 6.36 3.75 -22.44
N ILE A 251 6.98 2.61 -22.15
CA ILE A 251 8.45 2.49 -22.12
C ILE A 251 9.04 2.66 -23.53
N SER A 252 8.37 2.17 -24.58
CA SER A 252 8.82 2.37 -25.97
C SER A 252 8.86 3.85 -26.40
N GLU A 253 8.09 4.71 -25.73
CA GLU A 253 8.10 6.17 -25.90
C GLU A 253 9.16 6.88 -25.02
N GLY A 254 10.03 6.13 -24.33
CA GLY A 254 11.05 6.69 -23.44
C GLY A 254 10.50 7.26 -22.12
N LYS A 255 9.28 6.88 -21.74
CA LYS A 255 8.63 7.28 -20.49
C LYS A 255 8.80 6.20 -19.42
N GLN A 256 8.44 6.52 -18.18
CA GLN A 256 8.57 5.66 -17.00
C GLN A 256 7.19 5.29 -16.42
N ALA A 257 7.12 4.21 -15.64
CA ALA A 257 5.87 3.66 -15.11
C ALA A 257 5.93 3.33 -13.61
N ILE A 258 4.87 3.66 -12.89
CA ILE A 258 4.66 3.23 -11.50
C ILE A 258 3.53 2.20 -11.47
N VAL A 259 3.74 1.08 -10.79
CA VAL A 259 2.70 0.06 -10.54
C VAL A 259 2.48 -0.06 -9.04
N LEU A 260 1.35 0.46 -8.57
CA LEU A 260 0.89 0.34 -7.21
C LEU A 260 0.12 -0.97 -7.05
N VAL A 261 0.56 -1.80 -6.11
CA VAL A 261 -0.11 -3.04 -5.70
C VAL A 261 -0.31 -3.02 -4.18
N PRO A 262 -1.39 -3.59 -3.62
CA PRO A 262 -1.53 -3.68 -2.17
C PRO A 262 -0.32 -4.38 -1.56
N GLU A 263 0.13 -3.96 -0.38
CA GLU A 263 1.39 -4.46 0.22
C GLU A 263 1.39 -6.00 0.40
N ILE A 264 0.23 -6.57 0.67
CA ILE A 264 0.02 -8.02 0.80
C ILE A 264 -0.07 -8.75 -0.55
N SER A 265 -0.34 -8.03 -1.64
CA SER A 265 -0.42 -8.55 -3.02
C SER A 265 0.92 -8.43 -3.76
N LEU A 266 1.98 -7.93 -3.11
CA LEU A 266 3.33 -7.89 -3.66
C LEU A 266 3.97 -9.30 -3.63
N THR A 267 3.32 -10.22 -4.32
CA THR A 267 3.68 -11.63 -4.34
C THR A 267 4.89 -11.84 -5.26
N PRO A 268 5.79 -12.80 -4.97
CA PRO A 268 6.86 -13.17 -5.88
C PRO A 268 6.36 -13.54 -7.29
N GLN A 269 5.12 -14.05 -7.41
CA GLN A 269 4.50 -14.39 -8.69
C GLN A 269 4.19 -13.13 -9.51
N MET A 270 3.52 -12.14 -8.90
CA MET A 270 3.16 -10.90 -9.59
C MET A 270 4.42 -10.11 -9.96
N THR A 271 5.34 -9.91 -9.00
CA THR A 271 6.59 -9.20 -9.25
C THR A 271 7.49 -9.95 -10.24
N GLY A 272 7.53 -11.28 -10.17
CA GLY A 272 8.27 -12.15 -11.09
C GLY A 272 7.84 -11.98 -12.54
N ARG A 273 6.54 -11.79 -12.82
CA ARG A 273 6.05 -11.51 -14.19
C ARG A 273 6.60 -10.21 -14.76
N PHE A 274 6.56 -9.12 -13.99
CA PHE A 274 7.15 -7.85 -14.43
C PHE A 274 8.68 -7.96 -14.58
N MET A 275 9.36 -8.63 -13.65
CA MET A 275 10.81 -8.81 -13.70
C MET A 275 11.24 -9.68 -14.89
N SER A 276 10.49 -10.74 -15.20
CA SER A 276 10.71 -11.58 -16.39
C SER A 276 10.53 -10.77 -17.68
N ARG A 277 9.54 -9.88 -17.71
CA ARG A 277 9.21 -9.12 -18.91
C ARG A 277 10.15 -7.94 -19.18
N PHE A 278 10.51 -7.19 -18.14
CA PHE A 278 11.24 -5.92 -18.28
C PHE A 278 12.70 -5.99 -17.80
N GLY A 279 13.12 -7.11 -17.20
CA GLY A 279 14.49 -7.34 -16.77
C GLY A 279 15.00 -6.28 -15.80
N ASP A 280 16.20 -5.75 -16.06
CA ASP A 280 16.87 -4.79 -15.18
C ASP A 280 16.23 -3.38 -15.19
N MET A 281 15.32 -3.09 -16.13
CA MET A 281 14.55 -1.84 -16.19
C MET A 281 13.46 -1.76 -15.11
N ALA A 282 13.11 -2.88 -14.48
CA ALA A 282 12.12 -2.95 -13.41
C ALA A 282 12.78 -3.10 -12.03
N ALA A 283 12.21 -2.42 -11.03
CA ALA A 283 12.58 -2.58 -9.62
C ALA A 283 11.34 -2.76 -8.75
N VAL A 284 11.52 -3.45 -7.62
CA VAL A 284 10.50 -3.62 -6.59
C VAL A 284 10.90 -2.82 -5.36
N SER A 285 9.94 -2.10 -4.79
CA SER A 285 10.10 -1.35 -3.54
C SER A 285 9.04 -1.79 -2.54
N HIS A 286 9.43 -2.15 -1.31
CA HIS A 286 8.49 -2.55 -0.26
C HIS A 286 9.03 -2.24 1.15
N SER A 287 8.15 -2.25 2.16
CA SER A 287 8.46 -1.89 3.55
C SER A 287 9.54 -2.77 4.20
N LYS A 288 9.62 -4.06 3.83
CA LYS A 288 10.61 -5.01 4.36
C LYS A 288 12.05 -4.79 3.86
N MET A 289 12.28 -3.85 2.95
CA MET A 289 13.63 -3.47 2.50
C MET A 289 14.31 -2.58 3.54
N ASN A 290 15.62 -2.78 3.74
CA ASN A 290 16.38 -1.89 4.60
C ASN A 290 16.52 -0.48 3.97
N TYR A 291 16.95 0.51 4.76
CA TYR A 291 17.08 1.89 4.28
C TYR A 291 18.00 2.03 3.06
N ARG A 292 19.10 1.25 3.00
CA ARG A 292 20.04 1.29 1.87
C ARG A 292 19.43 0.73 0.59
N GLU A 293 18.70 -0.37 0.67
CA GLU A 293 18.01 -0.98 -0.47
C GLU A 293 16.95 -0.05 -1.04
N ARG A 294 16.14 0.60 -0.18
CA ARG A 294 15.12 1.57 -0.60
C ARG A 294 15.74 2.79 -1.24
N PHE A 295 16.81 3.34 -0.65
CA PHE A 295 17.55 4.45 -1.22
C PHE A 295 18.15 4.08 -2.59
N ASN A 296 18.76 2.89 -2.74
CA ASN A 296 19.33 2.47 -4.02
C ASN A 296 18.25 2.35 -5.11
N CYS A 297 17.08 1.81 -4.78
CA CYS A 297 15.94 1.76 -5.70
C CYS A 297 15.49 3.17 -6.12
N TRP A 298 15.32 4.06 -5.14
CA TRP A 298 14.94 5.46 -5.36
C TRP A 298 15.96 6.21 -6.22
N LYS A 299 17.25 6.06 -5.93
CA LYS A 299 18.33 6.75 -6.65
C LYS A 299 18.49 6.21 -8.08
N ARG A 300 18.35 4.90 -8.28
CA ARG A 300 18.31 4.29 -9.63
C ARG A 300 17.12 4.80 -10.45
N ALA A 301 15.97 5.00 -9.82
CA ALA A 301 14.81 5.60 -10.50
C ALA A 301 15.08 7.07 -10.86
N GLN A 302 15.75 7.83 -9.98
CA GLN A 302 16.16 9.21 -10.24
C GLN A 302 17.18 9.32 -11.38
N ASP A 303 18.17 8.43 -11.39
CA ASP A 303 19.27 8.44 -12.36
C ASP A 303 18.87 7.83 -13.72
N GLY A 304 17.68 7.25 -13.82
CA GLY A 304 17.15 6.64 -15.05
C GLY A 304 17.57 5.19 -15.30
N ASP A 305 18.27 4.56 -14.34
CA ASP A 305 18.65 3.14 -14.40
C ASP A 305 17.44 2.18 -14.32
N VAL A 306 16.31 2.68 -13.82
CA VAL A 306 15.04 1.96 -13.67
C VAL A 306 13.95 2.79 -14.33
N SER A 307 13.15 2.15 -15.17
CA SER A 307 12.00 2.78 -15.84
C SER A 307 10.66 2.32 -15.27
N ILE A 308 10.65 1.26 -14.45
CA ILE A 308 9.43 0.70 -13.87
C ILE A 308 9.67 0.42 -12.38
N VAL A 309 8.82 0.96 -11.50
CA VAL A 309 8.82 0.56 -10.09
C VAL A 309 7.48 -0.05 -9.71
N ILE A 310 7.54 -1.24 -9.09
CA ILE A 310 6.39 -1.93 -8.52
C ILE A 310 6.47 -1.86 -7.00
N GLY A 311 5.39 -1.47 -6.34
CA GLY A 311 5.40 -1.37 -4.88
C GLY A 311 4.05 -1.06 -4.25
N PRO A 312 3.99 -0.96 -2.91
CA PRO A 312 2.83 -0.47 -2.20
C PRO A 312 2.66 1.04 -2.42
N ARG A 313 1.68 1.65 -1.74
CA ARG A 313 1.39 3.10 -1.80
C ARG A 313 2.61 4.03 -1.80
N SER A 314 3.67 3.71 -1.04
CA SER A 314 4.88 4.54 -0.96
C SER A 314 5.69 4.58 -2.26
N ALA A 315 5.51 3.64 -3.18
CA ALA A 315 6.16 3.64 -4.49
C ALA A 315 5.63 4.77 -5.41
N LEU A 316 4.50 5.38 -5.06
CA LEU A 316 3.96 6.53 -5.79
C LEU A 316 4.93 7.71 -5.85
N PHE A 317 5.82 7.82 -4.86
CA PHE A 317 6.76 8.94 -4.72
C PHE A 317 8.12 8.67 -5.37
N MET A 318 8.22 7.69 -6.27
CA MET A 318 9.45 7.44 -7.01
C MET A 318 9.80 8.63 -7.92
N PRO A 319 11.07 9.07 -7.95
CA PRO A 319 11.49 10.34 -8.55
C PRO A 319 11.72 10.17 -10.06
N PHE A 320 10.68 9.78 -10.79
CA PHE A 320 10.76 9.63 -12.24
C PHE A 320 10.76 10.98 -12.95
N SER A 321 11.73 11.17 -13.85
CA SER A 321 11.92 12.41 -14.61
C SER A 321 10.92 12.53 -15.77
N ASN A 322 10.43 11.40 -16.29
CA ASN A 322 9.48 11.35 -17.40
C ASN A 322 8.37 10.31 -17.13
N LEU A 323 7.58 10.52 -16.09
CA LEU A 323 6.47 9.62 -15.72
C LEU A 323 5.40 9.64 -16.83
N GLY A 324 5.16 8.47 -17.45
CA GLY A 324 4.13 8.31 -18.49
C GLY A 324 2.86 7.65 -18.00
N ILE A 325 2.94 6.80 -16.97
CA ILE A 325 1.77 6.10 -16.43
C ILE A 325 1.90 5.73 -14.96
N VAL A 326 0.77 5.81 -14.24
CA VAL A 326 0.56 5.16 -12.95
C VAL A 326 -0.54 4.10 -13.09
N ILE A 327 -0.26 2.88 -12.65
CA ILE A 327 -1.22 1.78 -12.57
C ILE A 327 -1.53 1.50 -11.11
N VAL A 328 -2.80 1.37 -10.76
CA VAL A 328 -3.28 0.97 -9.43
C VAL A 328 -4.07 -0.32 -9.55
N ASP A 329 -3.54 -1.42 -9.02
CA ASP A 329 -4.25 -2.71 -8.98
C ASP A 329 -5.07 -2.84 -7.70
N GLU A 330 -6.25 -3.45 -7.79
CA GLU A 330 -7.22 -3.55 -6.68
C GLU A 330 -7.54 -2.18 -6.05
N GLU A 331 -7.97 -1.21 -6.86
CA GLU A 331 -8.19 0.19 -6.42
C GLU A 331 -9.00 0.34 -5.11
N HIS A 332 -9.99 -0.53 -4.90
CA HIS A 332 -10.93 -0.47 -3.77
C HIS A 332 -10.26 -0.77 -2.42
N GLU A 333 -8.98 -1.12 -2.42
CA GLU A 333 -8.29 -1.67 -1.27
C GLU A 333 -7.87 -0.58 -0.27
N LYS A 334 -8.29 -0.76 1.00
CA LYS A 334 -8.10 0.27 2.04
C LYS A 334 -6.63 0.50 2.46
N SER A 335 -5.70 -0.41 2.16
CA SER A 335 -4.27 -0.19 2.43
C SER A 335 -3.68 0.92 1.57
N TYR A 336 -4.36 1.38 0.51
CA TYR A 336 -4.00 2.60 -0.19
C TYR A 336 -4.20 3.89 0.63
N ILE A 337 -4.97 3.83 1.73
CA ILE A 337 -5.16 4.96 2.63
C ILE A 337 -4.15 4.90 3.78
N SER A 338 -3.31 5.93 3.90
CA SER A 338 -2.36 6.05 5.00
C SER A 338 -3.05 6.34 6.33
N GLU A 339 -2.68 5.60 7.38
CA GLU A 339 -3.12 5.86 8.76
C GLU A 339 -2.24 6.90 9.46
N THR A 340 -1.03 7.16 8.95
CA THR A 340 -0.10 8.14 9.52
C THR A 340 -0.12 9.42 8.72
N ALA A 341 0.01 10.57 9.37
CA ALA A 341 0.07 11.88 8.73
C ALA A 341 1.23 11.97 7.69
N PRO A 342 0.98 12.50 6.47
CA PRO A 342 -0.33 12.85 5.92
C PRO A 342 -1.16 11.59 5.70
N ALA A 343 -2.40 11.55 6.18
CA ALA A 343 -3.31 10.40 6.02
C ALA A 343 -3.85 10.34 4.57
N TYR A 344 -2.94 10.32 3.60
CA TYR A 344 -3.24 10.46 2.17
C TYR A 344 -3.90 9.19 1.61
N ASP A 345 -4.76 9.39 0.62
CA ASP A 345 -5.28 8.34 -0.23
C ASP A 345 -4.36 8.23 -1.45
N ALA A 346 -3.70 7.08 -1.62
CA ALA A 346 -2.75 6.87 -2.71
C ALA A 346 -3.40 6.90 -4.10
N VAL A 347 -4.68 6.51 -4.24
CA VAL A 347 -5.39 6.54 -5.52
C VAL A 347 -5.68 7.98 -5.91
N GLU A 348 -6.18 8.78 -4.97
CA GLU A 348 -6.41 10.22 -5.19
C GLU A 348 -5.11 10.98 -5.43
N THR A 349 -4.06 10.65 -4.66
CA THR A 349 -2.73 11.25 -4.83
C THR A 349 -2.11 10.86 -6.17
N ALA A 350 -2.34 9.64 -6.66
CA ALA A 350 -1.90 9.21 -7.99
C ALA A 350 -2.63 9.98 -9.10
N GLU A 351 -3.94 10.20 -8.96
CA GLU A 351 -4.69 11.03 -9.90
C GLU A 351 -4.15 12.46 -9.95
N MET A 352 -3.83 13.06 -8.80
CA MET A 352 -3.21 14.39 -8.76
C MET A 352 -1.81 14.39 -9.36
N LEU A 353 -0.98 13.38 -9.08
CA LEU A 353 0.34 13.26 -9.68
C LEU A 353 0.24 13.18 -11.21
N CYS A 354 -0.66 12.36 -11.74
CA CYS A 354 -0.92 12.26 -13.17
C CYS A 354 -1.40 13.59 -13.79
N LYS A 355 -2.22 14.38 -13.08
CA LYS A 355 -2.60 15.74 -13.50
C LYS A 355 -1.41 16.70 -13.55
N ILE A 356 -0.47 16.59 -12.61
CA ILE A 356 0.72 17.43 -12.54
C ILE A 356 1.71 17.08 -13.66
N THR A 357 1.96 15.79 -13.89
CA THR A 357 2.98 15.31 -14.84
C THR A 357 2.45 15.10 -16.26
N GLY A 358 1.12 15.06 -16.44
CA GLY A 358 0.49 14.66 -17.69
C GLY A 358 0.49 13.15 -17.96
N ALA A 359 0.86 12.33 -16.96
CA ALA A 359 0.85 10.88 -17.06
C ALA A 359 -0.59 10.32 -17.13
N SER A 360 -0.73 9.12 -17.68
CA SER A 360 -2.00 8.38 -17.67
C SER A 360 -2.22 7.71 -16.31
N LEU A 361 -3.48 7.59 -15.87
CA LEU A 361 -3.86 6.80 -14.69
C LEU A 361 -4.74 5.62 -15.13
N VAL A 362 -4.31 4.41 -14.80
CA VAL A 362 -5.08 3.18 -15.03
C VAL A 362 -5.34 2.50 -13.68
N MET A 363 -6.61 2.26 -13.37
CA MET A 363 -7.04 1.56 -12.16
C MET A 363 -7.64 0.24 -12.58
N GLY A 364 -7.29 -0.87 -11.92
CA GLY A 364 -7.92 -2.14 -12.23
C GLY A 364 -8.46 -2.82 -11.00
N THR A 365 -9.59 -3.50 -11.17
CA THR A 365 -10.29 -4.11 -10.05
C THR A 365 -11.28 -5.18 -10.54
N ALA A 366 -11.56 -6.16 -9.70
CA ALA A 366 -12.66 -7.09 -9.93
C ALA A 366 -13.98 -6.62 -9.32
N THR A 367 -13.94 -5.63 -8.43
CA THR A 367 -15.08 -5.15 -7.68
C THR A 367 -14.95 -3.64 -7.49
N PRO A 368 -15.31 -2.83 -8.51
CA PRO A 368 -15.19 -1.38 -8.44
C PRO A 368 -15.96 -0.83 -7.25
N SER A 369 -15.42 0.22 -6.63
CA SER A 369 -16.14 0.92 -5.58
C SER A 369 -17.40 1.62 -6.11
N VAL A 370 -18.38 1.87 -5.23
CA VAL A 370 -19.58 2.67 -5.58
C VAL A 370 -19.16 4.06 -6.07
N ARG A 371 -18.07 4.61 -5.49
CA ARG A 371 -17.45 5.85 -5.94
C ARG A 371 -16.96 5.75 -7.38
N SER A 372 -16.24 4.70 -7.74
CA SER A 372 -15.74 4.47 -9.10
C SER A 372 -16.89 4.37 -10.11
N TYR A 373 -17.93 3.60 -9.82
CA TYR A 373 -19.12 3.53 -10.69
C TYR A 373 -19.80 4.89 -10.88
N TYR A 374 -19.99 5.64 -9.79
CA TYR A 374 -20.59 6.97 -9.86
C TYR A 374 -19.79 7.95 -10.71
N ARG A 375 -18.46 7.96 -10.55
CA ARG A 375 -17.57 8.79 -11.38
C ARG A 375 -17.59 8.38 -12.85
N ALA A 376 -17.72 7.09 -13.13
CA ALA A 376 -17.87 6.58 -14.49
C ALA A 376 -19.19 7.02 -15.13
N GLU A 377 -20.29 6.95 -14.38
CA GLU A 377 -21.61 7.43 -14.81
C GLU A 377 -21.61 8.94 -15.08
N LYS A 378 -20.84 9.71 -14.30
CA LYS A 378 -20.61 11.15 -14.52
C LYS A 378 -19.65 11.47 -15.67
N GLY A 379 -19.00 10.46 -16.25
CA GLY A 379 -18.02 10.65 -17.33
C GLY A 379 -16.67 11.21 -16.88
N GLU A 380 -16.40 11.25 -15.57
CA GLU A 380 -15.12 11.71 -14.98
C GLU A 380 -14.00 10.70 -15.19
N ILE A 381 -14.35 9.41 -15.23
CA ILE A 381 -13.42 8.30 -15.52
C ILE A 381 -13.95 7.49 -16.69
N ARG A 382 -13.05 6.93 -17.50
CA ARG A 382 -13.40 6.01 -18.58
C ARG A 382 -13.56 4.61 -17.99
N TYR A 383 -14.74 4.02 -18.13
CA TYR A 383 -15.01 2.67 -17.65
C TYR A 383 -14.90 1.64 -18.75
N THR A 384 -14.12 0.58 -18.50
CA THR A 384 -13.94 -0.56 -19.38
C THR A 384 -14.24 -1.85 -18.64
N SER A 385 -14.80 -2.85 -19.33
CA SER A 385 -15.22 -4.10 -18.70
C SER A 385 -14.63 -5.34 -19.40
N LEU A 386 -14.15 -6.30 -18.61
CA LEU A 386 -13.72 -7.63 -19.04
C LEU A 386 -14.65 -8.66 -18.39
N LYS A 387 -15.59 -9.19 -19.18
CA LYS A 387 -16.63 -10.11 -18.69
C LYS A 387 -16.18 -11.56 -18.74
N LYS A 388 -15.20 -11.89 -19.59
CA LYS A 388 -14.69 -13.25 -19.75
C LYS A 388 -13.40 -13.48 -18.96
N ARG A 389 -13.24 -14.69 -18.42
CA ARG A 389 -11.94 -15.14 -17.87
C ARG A 389 -10.96 -15.33 -19.04
N ALA A 390 -9.67 -15.12 -18.79
CA ALA A 390 -8.65 -15.17 -19.84
C ALA A 390 -8.33 -16.58 -20.34
N ARG A 391 -8.67 -17.63 -19.57
CA ARG A 391 -8.41 -19.03 -19.93
C ARG A 391 -9.70 -19.73 -20.34
N ASP A 392 -9.71 -20.28 -21.56
CA ASP A 392 -10.79 -21.11 -22.06
C ASP A 392 -11.04 -22.32 -21.15
N GLY A 393 -12.32 -22.55 -20.81
CA GLY A 393 -12.78 -23.67 -19.98
C GLY A 393 -12.95 -23.37 -18.48
N SER A 394 -12.56 -22.19 -17.99
CA SER A 394 -12.78 -21.81 -16.58
C SER A 394 -14.22 -21.35 -16.33
N LYS A 395 -14.94 -22.03 -15.43
CA LYS A 395 -16.33 -21.71 -15.04
C LYS A 395 -16.38 -20.86 -13.78
N GLU A 396 -17.43 -20.06 -13.63
CA GLU A 396 -17.72 -19.40 -12.36
C GLU A 396 -18.16 -20.44 -11.31
N PRO A 397 -17.74 -20.27 -10.05
CA PRO A 397 -18.12 -21.20 -9.01
C PRO A 397 -19.60 -21.05 -8.68
N VAL A 398 -20.22 -22.17 -8.30
CA VAL A 398 -21.59 -22.17 -7.79
C VAL A 398 -21.58 -21.63 -6.37
N MET A 399 -22.27 -20.52 -6.15
CA MET A 399 -22.43 -19.90 -4.83
C MET A 399 -23.75 -20.33 -4.18
N GLU A 400 -23.70 -20.65 -2.88
CA GLU A 400 -24.85 -21.05 -2.07
C GLU A 400 -24.86 -20.26 -0.77
N ILE A 401 -26.03 -19.76 -0.35
CA ILE A 401 -26.21 -19.08 0.95
C ILE A 401 -26.69 -20.11 1.97
N SER A 402 -26.04 -20.14 3.12
CA SER A 402 -26.46 -20.92 4.28
C SER A 402 -26.94 -19.99 5.39
N ASP A 403 -28.23 -20.09 5.73
CA ASP A 403 -28.83 -19.35 6.84
C ASP A 403 -28.49 -20.02 8.17
N MET A 404 -27.60 -19.40 8.94
CA MET A 404 -27.16 -19.94 10.22
C MET A 404 -28.24 -19.87 11.32
N ARG A 405 -29.32 -19.11 11.11
CA ARG A 405 -30.47 -19.08 12.03
C ARG A 405 -31.25 -20.39 11.92
N LYS A 406 -31.53 -20.85 10.70
CA LYS A 406 -32.20 -22.13 10.43
C LYS A 406 -31.39 -23.31 10.94
N GLU A 407 -30.08 -23.29 10.71
CA GLU A 407 -29.15 -24.29 11.26
C GLU A 407 -29.30 -24.41 12.80
N LEU A 408 -29.39 -23.28 13.51
CA LEU A 408 -29.60 -23.27 14.96
C LEU A 408 -30.98 -23.79 15.37
N GLU A 409 -32.04 -23.45 14.64
CA GLU A 409 -33.41 -23.95 14.85
C GLU A 409 -33.48 -25.47 14.67
N GLU A 410 -32.76 -26.00 13.68
CA GLU A 410 -32.62 -27.44 13.40
C GLU A 410 -31.68 -28.16 14.38
N GLY A 411 -31.08 -27.42 15.32
CA GLY A 411 -30.24 -27.96 16.41
C GLY A 411 -28.74 -27.98 16.12
N ASN A 412 -28.29 -27.49 14.97
CA ASN A 412 -26.87 -27.32 14.67
C ASN A 412 -26.28 -26.15 15.47
N ARG A 413 -25.43 -26.48 16.44
CA ARG A 413 -24.70 -25.51 17.27
C ARG A 413 -23.24 -25.31 16.83
N SER A 414 -22.86 -25.93 15.73
CA SER A 414 -21.53 -25.77 15.12
C SER A 414 -21.38 -24.39 14.51
N MET A 415 -20.14 -23.95 14.31
CA MET A 415 -19.85 -22.78 13.47
C MET A 415 -19.93 -23.09 11.98
N PHE A 416 -20.03 -24.36 11.60
CA PHE A 416 -20.17 -24.81 10.23
C PHE A 416 -21.61 -25.30 10.00
N SER A 417 -22.24 -24.77 8.96
CA SER A 417 -23.48 -25.30 8.40
C SER A 417 -23.32 -26.75 7.95
N TYR A 418 -24.43 -27.49 7.88
CA TYR A 418 -24.41 -28.84 7.33
C TYR A 418 -23.94 -28.85 5.87
N SER A 419 -24.33 -27.85 5.08
CA SER A 419 -23.89 -27.70 3.69
C SER A 419 -22.38 -27.52 3.58
N LEU A 420 -21.78 -26.63 4.40
CA LEU A 420 -20.32 -26.44 4.41
C LEU A 420 -19.60 -27.68 4.90
N TYR A 421 -20.06 -28.31 5.97
CA TYR A 421 -19.47 -29.56 6.46
C TYR A 421 -19.44 -30.64 5.38
N SER A 422 -20.55 -30.85 4.68
CA SER A 422 -20.64 -31.84 3.60
C SER A 422 -19.70 -31.50 2.45
N ALA A 423 -19.65 -30.24 2.03
CA ALA A 423 -18.76 -29.81 0.94
C ALA A 423 -17.28 -29.99 1.29
N VAL A 424 -16.88 -29.63 2.51
CA VAL A 424 -15.51 -29.84 3.01
C VAL A 424 -15.17 -31.33 3.03
N LYS A 425 -16.08 -32.18 3.52
CA LYS A 425 -15.88 -33.63 3.55
C LYS A 425 -15.66 -34.19 2.14
N THR A 426 -16.54 -33.87 1.19
CA THR A 426 -16.41 -34.31 -0.21
C THR A 426 -15.12 -33.83 -0.85
N ALA A 427 -14.69 -32.59 -0.56
CA ALA A 427 -13.45 -32.04 -1.08
C ALA A 427 -12.22 -32.81 -0.59
N LEU A 428 -12.17 -33.11 0.72
CA LEU A 428 -11.11 -33.90 1.35
C LEU A 428 -11.09 -35.34 0.83
N ASP A 429 -12.26 -35.97 0.71
CA ASP A 429 -12.39 -37.34 0.16
C ASP A 429 -11.88 -37.41 -1.29
N SER A 430 -12.11 -36.35 -2.06
CA SER A 430 -11.64 -36.20 -3.45
C SER A 430 -10.18 -35.71 -3.56
N LYS A 431 -9.46 -35.55 -2.45
CA LYS A 431 -8.09 -34.99 -2.37
C LYS A 431 -7.94 -33.62 -3.03
N THR A 432 -9.01 -32.83 -3.00
CA THR A 432 -9.00 -31.41 -3.41
C THR A 432 -8.87 -30.53 -2.18
N GLN A 433 -8.53 -29.26 -2.39
CA GLN A 433 -8.22 -28.32 -1.32
C GLN A 433 -9.41 -27.42 -0.97
N VAL A 434 -9.44 -26.98 0.29
CA VAL A 434 -10.50 -26.13 0.84
C VAL A 434 -9.90 -24.82 1.33
N MET A 435 -10.61 -23.72 1.10
CA MET A 435 -10.32 -22.43 1.72
C MET A 435 -11.46 -22.02 2.66
N LEU A 436 -11.14 -21.67 3.89
CA LEU A 436 -12.10 -21.16 4.87
C LEU A 436 -11.76 -19.72 5.24
N PHE A 437 -12.71 -18.84 4.97
CA PHE A 437 -12.59 -17.42 5.12
C PHE A 437 -13.40 -16.90 6.30
N MET A 438 -12.78 -16.02 7.10
CA MET A 438 -13.47 -15.29 8.16
C MET A 438 -13.15 -13.79 8.11
N ASN A 439 -14.19 -12.97 8.01
CA ASN A 439 -14.11 -11.50 7.88
C ASN A 439 -13.84 -10.77 9.20
N ARG A 440 -12.97 -11.33 10.05
CA ARG A 440 -12.40 -10.65 11.23
C ARG A 440 -11.36 -11.54 11.89
N ARG A 441 -10.42 -10.93 12.60
CA ARG A 441 -9.51 -11.57 13.57
C ARG A 441 -10.24 -12.17 14.80
N GLY A 442 -11.54 -12.43 14.69
CA GLY A 442 -12.48 -12.56 15.80
C GLY A 442 -13.18 -11.23 16.09
N TYR A 443 -14.39 -11.30 16.66
CA TYR A 443 -14.86 -10.27 17.59
C TYR A 443 -13.71 -9.89 18.53
N SER A 444 -13.73 -8.68 19.10
CA SER A 444 -12.78 -8.28 20.15
C SER A 444 -12.52 -9.50 21.04
N THR A 445 -11.27 -9.95 21.13
CA THR A 445 -10.92 -11.09 21.98
C THR A 445 -11.05 -10.61 23.42
N PHE A 446 -12.27 -10.32 23.84
CA PHE A 446 -12.55 -9.64 25.07
C PHE A 446 -12.73 -10.67 26.15
N VAL A 447 -12.22 -10.33 27.31
CA VAL A 447 -12.37 -11.15 28.49
C VAL A 447 -13.61 -10.64 29.21
N SER A 448 -14.60 -11.49 29.42
CA SER A 448 -15.81 -11.09 30.15
C SER A 448 -16.22 -12.10 31.22
N CYS A 449 -16.92 -11.59 32.23
CA CYS A 449 -17.58 -12.40 33.24
C CYS A 449 -18.88 -12.99 32.69
N ARG A 450 -19.05 -14.32 32.77
CA ARG A 450 -20.30 -14.99 32.40
C ARG A 450 -21.44 -14.80 33.39
N SER A 451 -21.15 -14.34 34.61
CA SER A 451 -22.18 -14.15 35.64
C SER A 451 -22.87 -12.80 35.51
N CYS A 452 -22.11 -11.71 35.31
CA CYS A 452 -22.67 -10.36 35.23
C CYS A 452 -22.47 -9.66 33.87
N GLY A 453 -21.77 -10.29 32.92
CA GLY A 453 -21.49 -9.70 31.61
C GLY A 453 -20.37 -8.66 31.57
N TYR A 454 -19.76 -8.31 32.71
CA TYR A 454 -18.69 -7.31 32.77
C TYR A 454 -17.52 -7.66 31.84
N VAL A 455 -17.13 -6.72 30.98
CA VAL A 455 -15.99 -6.84 30.06
C VAL A 455 -14.76 -6.19 30.70
N MET A 456 -13.64 -6.91 30.71
CA MET A 456 -12.37 -6.40 31.21
C MET A 456 -11.83 -5.32 30.26
N LYS A 457 -11.85 -4.06 30.71
CA LYS A 457 -11.40 -2.90 29.95
C LYS A 457 -10.07 -2.34 30.44
N CYS A 458 -9.33 -1.72 29.53
CA CYS A 458 -8.11 -0.99 29.83
C CYS A 458 -8.43 0.42 30.34
N GLU A 459 -7.87 0.78 31.48
CA GLU A 459 -8.07 2.09 32.12
C GLU A 459 -7.55 3.27 31.26
N HIS A 460 -6.56 3.03 30.42
CA HIS A 460 -5.95 4.08 29.57
C HIS A 460 -6.64 4.26 28.22
N CYS A 461 -7.40 3.27 27.76
CA CYS A 461 -7.95 3.25 26.41
C CYS A 461 -9.45 2.96 26.39
N ASP A 462 -10.11 2.70 27.52
CA ASP A 462 -11.51 2.26 27.62
C ASP A 462 -11.94 1.14 26.63
N VAL A 463 -10.96 0.38 26.12
CA VAL A 463 -11.13 -0.74 25.20
C VAL A 463 -10.94 -2.05 25.94
N SER A 464 -11.58 -3.12 25.45
CA SER A 464 -11.41 -4.45 26.01
C SER A 464 -9.95 -4.95 25.91
N TYR A 465 -9.44 -5.51 27.00
CA TYR A 465 -8.17 -6.25 27.00
C TYR A 465 -8.24 -7.51 26.13
N LYS A 466 -7.11 -7.87 25.48
CA LYS A 466 -6.94 -9.15 24.77
C LYS A 466 -6.16 -10.15 25.59
N TYR A 467 -6.54 -11.43 25.53
CA TYR A 467 -5.77 -12.51 26.16
C TYR A 467 -4.64 -13.01 25.25
N HIS A 468 -3.40 -13.04 25.75
CA HIS A 468 -2.23 -13.62 25.07
C HIS A 468 -1.87 -14.96 25.71
N SER A 469 -2.10 -16.06 25.01
CA SER A 469 -1.90 -17.43 25.51
C SER A 469 -0.43 -17.79 25.76
N SER A 470 0.52 -17.19 25.03
CA SER A 470 1.96 -17.45 25.19
C SER A 470 2.49 -17.05 26.56
N ASN A 471 1.91 -16.00 27.15
CA ASN A 471 2.41 -15.40 28.41
C ASN A 471 1.34 -15.41 29.51
N GLY A 472 0.11 -15.87 29.23
CA GLY A 472 -1.00 -15.93 30.19
C GLY A 472 -1.55 -14.57 30.65
N LYS A 473 -1.21 -13.47 29.95
CA LYS A 473 -1.54 -12.10 30.35
C LYS A 473 -2.61 -11.45 29.48
N LEU A 474 -3.21 -10.38 30.01
CA LEU A 474 -4.13 -9.51 29.30
C LEU A 474 -3.37 -8.29 28.77
N VAL A 475 -3.39 -8.07 27.46
CA VAL A 475 -2.65 -7.01 26.77
C VAL A 475 -3.61 -6.06 26.07
N CYS A 476 -3.44 -4.76 26.29
CA CYS A 476 -4.11 -3.74 25.49
C CYS A 476 -3.34 -3.55 24.17
N HIS A 477 -3.99 -3.77 23.03
CA HIS A 477 -3.36 -3.63 21.71
C HIS A 477 -3.03 -2.17 21.35
N TYR A 478 -3.65 -1.20 22.02
CA TYR A 478 -3.46 0.22 21.73
C TYR A 478 -2.30 0.82 22.53
N CYS A 479 -2.30 0.67 23.86
CA CYS A 479 -1.25 1.25 24.72
C CYS A 479 -0.15 0.25 25.11
N GLY A 480 -0.31 -1.04 24.84
CA GLY A 480 0.65 -2.07 25.24
C GLY A 480 0.62 -2.42 26.74
N LYS A 481 -0.22 -1.76 27.56
CA LYS A 481 -0.38 -2.10 28.99
C LYS A 481 -0.77 -3.57 29.11
N THR A 482 -0.01 -4.26 29.95
CA THR A 482 -0.20 -5.68 30.22
C THR A 482 -0.58 -5.84 31.68
N ILE A 483 -1.68 -6.54 31.95
CA ILE A 483 -2.12 -6.89 33.30
C ILE A 483 -2.20 -8.40 33.43
N ASP A 484 -2.01 -8.91 34.64
CA ASP A 484 -2.26 -10.32 34.92
C ASP A 484 -3.77 -10.58 34.90
N ARG A 485 -4.14 -11.84 34.64
CA ARG A 485 -5.54 -12.24 34.59
C ARG A 485 -6.12 -12.17 36.01
N PRO A 486 -7.19 -11.38 36.26
CA PRO A 486 -7.84 -11.38 37.56
C PRO A 486 -8.48 -12.75 37.82
N ALA A 487 -8.31 -13.27 39.04
CA ALA A 487 -8.90 -14.55 39.45
C ALA A 487 -10.43 -14.47 39.60
N GLU A 488 -10.93 -13.28 39.94
CA GLU A 488 -12.35 -12.98 40.20
C GLU A 488 -12.78 -11.72 39.46
N CYS A 489 -14.06 -11.62 39.12
CA CYS A 489 -14.60 -10.45 38.45
C CYS A 489 -14.59 -9.23 39.39
N PRO A 490 -14.05 -8.07 38.97
CA PRO A 490 -13.99 -6.88 39.83
C PRO A 490 -15.36 -6.27 40.13
N VAL A 491 -16.41 -6.64 39.38
CA VAL A 491 -17.77 -6.11 39.56
C VAL A 491 -18.66 -7.03 40.40
N CYS A 492 -18.58 -8.35 40.24
CA CYS A 492 -19.49 -9.30 40.89
C CYS A 492 -18.81 -10.41 41.69
N GLY A 493 -17.47 -10.42 41.77
CA GLY A 493 -16.70 -11.46 42.48
C GLY A 493 -16.70 -12.85 41.82
N SER A 494 -17.43 -13.06 40.72
CA SER A 494 -17.51 -14.38 40.07
C SER A 494 -16.18 -14.81 39.45
N LYS A 495 -15.83 -16.08 39.66
CA LYS A 495 -14.68 -16.76 39.02
C LYS A 495 -14.93 -17.16 37.55
N ARG A 496 -16.15 -16.96 37.04
CA ARG A 496 -16.56 -17.38 35.69
C ARG A 496 -16.11 -16.40 34.61
N ILE A 497 -14.81 -16.15 34.52
CA ILE A 497 -14.19 -15.29 33.49
C ILE A 497 -13.85 -16.15 32.27
N ARG A 498 -14.42 -15.81 31.10
CA ARG A 498 -14.12 -16.49 29.82
C ARG A 498 -13.58 -15.53 28.78
N TYR A 499 -12.80 -16.11 27.88
CA TYR A 499 -12.34 -15.48 26.65
C TYR A 499 -13.42 -15.65 25.60
N PHE A 500 -13.93 -14.54 25.10
CA PHE A 500 -14.77 -14.51 23.93
C PHE A 500 -13.95 -13.99 22.77
N GLY A 501 -14.08 -14.64 21.62
CA GLY A 501 -13.26 -14.36 20.45
C GLY A 501 -12.85 -15.66 19.79
N GLY A 502 -13.55 -16.01 18.72
CA GLY A 502 -13.14 -17.09 17.83
C GLY A 502 -12.78 -16.49 16.49
N GLY A 503 -11.49 -16.18 16.29
CA GLY A 503 -10.96 -15.90 14.96
C GLY A 503 -10.63 -17.20 14.23
N THR A 504 -9.73 -17.10 13.26
CA THR A 504 -9.14 -18.21 12.50
C THR A 504 -8.60 -19.36 13.38
N GLN A 505 -8.16 -19.10 14.61
CA GLN A 505 -7.74 -20.13 15.57
C GLN A 505 -8.87 -21.07 15.99
N LYS A 506 -10.05 -20.52 16.30
CA LYS A 506 -11.21 -21.33 16.70
C LYS A 506 -11.69 -22.17 15.52
N VAL A 507 -11.65 -21.61 14.31
CA VAL A 507 -11.94 -22.36 13.08
C VAL A 507 -10.99 -23.54 12.94
N GLU A 508 -9.69 -23.33 13.15
CA GLU A 508 -8.69 -24.41 13.09
C GLU A 508 -8.94 -25.50 14.15
N GLU A 509 -9.23 -25.11 15.40
CA GLU A 509 -9.56 -26.05 16.47
C GLU A 509 -10.80 -26.89 16.15
N GLU A 510 -11.87 -26.28 15.65
CA GLU A 510 -13.09 -26.99 15.27
C GLU A 510 -12.88 -27.90 14.05
N ILE A 511 -12.10 -27.46 13.05
CA ILE A 511 -11.73 -28.30 11.92
C ILE A 511 -10.91 -29.51 12.36
N LYS A 512 -9.95 -29.35 13.28
CA LYS A 512 -9.16 -30.49 13.80
C LYS A 512 -10.02 -31.49 14.58
N LYS A 513 -11.10 -31.03 15.23
CA LYS A 513 -12.08 -31.92 15.88
C LYS A 513 -12.92 -32.69 14.86
N LEU A 514 -13.40 -32.01 13.82
CA LEU A 514 -14.30 -32.59 12.81
C LEU A 514 -13.55 -33.46 11.78
N PHE A 515 -12.33 -33.07 11.43
CA PHE A 515 -11.48 -33.72 10.42
C PHE A 515 -10.05 -33.92 10.95
N PRO A 516 -9.82 -34.87 11.89
CA PRO A 516 -8.52 -35.03 12.55
C PRO A 516 -7.35 -35.38 11.62
N LYS A 517 -7.64 -35.92 10.43
CA LYS A 517 -6.64 -36.29 9.42
C LYS A 517 -6.27 -35.15 8.45
N ALA A 518 -7.02 -34.06 8.45
CA ALA A 518 -6.81 -32.96 7.51
C ALA A 518 -5.60 -32.10 7.93
N ARG A 519 -4.73 -31.77 6.98
CA ARG A 519 -3.58 -30.89 7.20
C ARG A 519 -4.04 -29.44 7.05
N THR A 520 -4.20 -28.76 8.19
CA THR A 520 -4.65 -27.36 8.22
C THR A 520 -3.47 -26.40 8.26
N ILE A 521 -3.58 -25.28 7.56
CA ILE A 521 -2.66 -24.15 7.69
C ILE A 521 -3.45 -22.86 7.91
N ARG A 522 -2.93 -21.99 8.79
CA ARG A 522 -3.57 -20.72 9.15
C ARG A 522 -2.77 -19.55 8.60
N MET A 523 -3.47 -18.61 7.95
CA MET A 523 -2.88 -17.42 7.36
C MET A 523 -3.55 -16.16 7.91
N ASP A 524 -2.89 -15.59 8.92
CA ASP A 524 -3.21 -14.31 9.51
C ASP A 524 -1.95 -13.60 10.02
N THR A 525 -2.13 -12.41 10.59
CA THR A 525 -1.02 -11.57 11.04
C THR A 525 -0.18 -12.22 12.15
N ASP A 526 -0.75 -13.14 12.92
CA ASP A 526 -0.02 -13.79 14.02
C ASP A 526 0.80 -14.99 13.53
N THR A 527 0.39 -15.65 12.44
CA THR A 527 1.16 -16.76 11.84
C THR A 527 2.22 -16.30 10.85
N VAL A 528 2.04 -15.12 10.24
CA VAL A 528 3.01 -14.54 9.29
C VAL A 528 4.08 -13.77 10.08
N SER A 529 5.05 -14.50 10.65
CA SER A 529 6.25 -13.93 11.26
C SER A 529 7.48 -14.07 10.36
N GLY A 530 8.31 -13.02 10.24
CA GLY A 530 9.58 -13.05 9.51
C GLY A 530 9.53 -12.61 8.03
N LYS A 531 10.70 -12.57 7.37
CA LYS A 531 10.84 -12.05 5.99
C LYS A 531 10.11 -12.92 4.95
N ASN A 532 10.07 -14.25 5.16
CA ASN A 532 9.58 -15.24 4.19
C ASN A 532 8.30 -16.00 4.57
N GLY A 533 7.77 -15.83 5.80
CA GLY A 533 6.66 -16.66 6.30
C GLY A 533 5.38 -16.61 5.44
N TYR A 534 5.12 -15.47 4.79
CA TYR A 534 4.00 -15.31 3.85
C TYR A 534 4.15 -16.26 2.65
N THR A 535 5.30 -16.21 1.97
CA THR A 535 5.60 -17.03 0.79
C THR A 535 5.67 -18.53 1.13
N GLU A 536 6.19 -18.88 2.30
CA GLU A 536 6.26 -20.28 2.75
C GLU A 536 4.87 -20.91 2.94
N ILE A 537 3.94 -20.20 3.59
CA ILE A 537 2.56 -20.69 3.80
C ILE A 537 1.87 -20.93 2.46
N LEU A 538 2.03 -19.99 1.52
CA LEU A 538 1.40 -20.07 0.21
C LEU A 538 2.01 -21.16 -0.66
N ASN A 539 3.34 -21.33 -0.61
CA ASN A 539 4.01 -22.41 -1.31
C ASN A 539 3.53 -23.77 -0.80
N LYS A 540 3.46 -23.97 0.53
CA LYS A 540 2.95 -25.21 1.13
C LYS A 540 1.51 -25.52 0.70
N PHE A 541 0.66 -24.51 0.64
CA PHE A 541 -0.70 -24.71 0.15
C PHE A 541 -0.71 -25.00 -1.36
N SER A 542 0.04 -24.24 -2.16
CA SER A 542 0.11 -24.45 -3.62
C SER A 542 0.72 -25.79 -4.03
N THR A 543 1.65 -26.37 -3.25
CA THR A 543 2.27 -27.68 -3.50
C THR A 543 1.41 -28.85 -3.00
N GLY A 544 0.27 -28.59 -2.36
CA GLY A 544 -0.61 -29.63 -1.81
C GLY A 544 -0.12 -30.23 -0.49
N GLU A 545 0.80 -29.56 0.21
CA GLU A 545 1.25 -29.98 1.55
C GLU A 545 0.20 -29.72 2.64
N ALA A 546 -0.77 -28.84 2.38
CA ALA A 546 -1.93 -28.57 3.24
C ALA A 546 -3.24 -28.78 2.47
N ASP A 547 -4.25 -29.33 3.16
CA ASP A 547 -5.57 -29.63 2.59
C ASP A 547 -6.55 -28.47 2.80
N ILE A 548 -6.42 -27.74 3.92
CA ILE A 548 -7.31 -26.65 4.31
C ILE A 548 -6.51 -25.40 4.66
N LEU A 549 -6.76 -24.31 3.94
CA LEU A 549 -6.24 -22.97 4.25
C LEU A 549 -7.31 -22.14 4.98
N ILE A 550 -7.02 -21.77 6.22
CA ILE A 550 -7.91 -20.94 7.05
C ILE A 550 -7.31 -19.54 7.12
N GLY A 551 -8.08 -18.50 6.79
CA GLY A 551 -7.54 -17.17 6.88
C GLY A 551 -8.53 -16.02 6.81
N THR A 552 -7.96 -14.83 6.95
CA THR A 552 -8.68 -13.55 6.85
C THR A 552 -8.52 -12.97 5.44
N GLN A 553 -8.74 -11.66 5.26
CA GLN A 553 -8.60 -10.96 3.98
C GLN A 553 -7.30 -11.26 3.20
N MET A 554 -6.24 -11.73 3.87
CA MET A 554 -4.98 -12.11 3.24
C MET A 554 -5.09 -13.32 2.28
N ILE A 555 -6.02 -14.27 2.50
CA ILE A 555 -6.16 -15.44 1.61
C ILE A 555 -6.91 -15.10 0.31
N ALA A 556 -7.61 -13.97 0.29
CA ALA A 556 -8.47 -13.56 -0.80
C ALA A 556 -7.70 -12.78 -1.90
N LYS A 557 -6.39 -12.52 -1.76
CA LYS A 557 -5.63 -11.63 -2.64
C LYS A 557 -4.46 -12.32 -3.33
N GLY A 558 -4.13 -11.89 -4.56
CA GLY A 558 -2.82 -12.10 -5.18
C GLY A 558 -2.35 -13.51 -5.57
N HIS A 559 -3.08 -14.58 -5.19
CA HIS A 559 -2.65 -15.97 -5.42
C HIS A 559 -3.70 -16.79 -6.18
N ASP A 560 -3.22 -17.74 -6.99
CA ASP A 560 -4.05 -18.67 -7.73
C ASP A 560 -3.78 -20.10 -7.24
N PHE A 561 -4.85 -20.80 -6.82
CA PHE A 561 -4.78 -22.16 -6.31
C PHE A 561 -5.64 -23.08 -7.18
N PRO A 562 -5.05 -23.80 -8.15
CA PRO A 562 -5.81 -24.54 -9.14
C PRO A 562 -6.60 -25.73 -8.56
N ASN A 563 -6.19 -26.23 -7.40
CA ASN A 563 -6.80 -27.40 -6.74
C ASN A 563 -7.86 -27.05 -5.69
N VAL A 564 -8.22 -25.78 -5.54
CA VAL A 564 -9.27 -25.36 -4.60
C VAL A 564 -10.65 -25.60 -5.20
N SER A 565 -11.39 -26.53 -4.60
CA SER A 565 -12.75 -26.92 -5.00
C SER A 565 -13.83 -26.28 -4.13
N VAL A 566 -13.53 -25.99 -2.86
CA VAL A 566 -14.49 -25.45 -1.90
C VAL A 566 -13.96 -24.20 -1.21
N VAL A 567 -14.79 -23.16 -1.18
CA VAL A 567 -14.54 -21.94 -0.41
C VAL A 567 -15.69 -21.70 0.57
N GLY A 568 -15.42 -21.67 1.86
CA GLY A 568 -16.41 -21.38 2.90
C GLY A 568 -16.22 -19.98 3.48
N ILE A 569 -17.23 -19.11 3.37
CA ILE A 569 -17.28 -17.80 4.05
C ILE A 569 -18.10 -17.99 5.33
N LEU A 570 -17.44 -17.96 6.49
CA LEU A 570 -18.06 -18.41 7.74
C LEU A 570 -19.02 -17.40 8.38
N ALA A 571 -18.84 -16.11 8.10
CA ALA A 571 -19.65 -15.02 8.65
C ALA A 571 -19.57 -13.81 7.71
N ALA A 572 -20.45 -13.79 6.72
CA ALA A 572 -20.47 -12.75 5.68
C ALA A 572 -20.95 -11.39 6.21
N ASP A 573 -21.89 -11.40 7.17
CA ASP A 573 -22.59 -10.25 7.76
C ASP A 573 -21.76 -9.40 8.74
N LEU A 574 -20.53 -9.83 9.06
CA LEU A 574 -19.69 -9.11 10.04
C LEU A 574 -19.37 -7.67 9.62
N SER A 575 -19.29 -7.38 8.32
CA SER A 575 -19.03 -6.03 7.80
C SER A 575 -20.26 -5.13 7.74
N LEU A 576 -21.47 -5.70 7.74
CA LEU A 576 -22.72 -4.94 7.76
C LEU A 576 -22.91 -4.21 9.09
N ASN A 577 -22.37 -4.78 10.17
CA ASN A 577 -22.59 -4.35 11.54
C ASN A 577 -21.43 -3.50 12.11
N THR A 578 -20.56 -2.91 11.27
CA THR A 578 -19.44 -2.08 11.75
C THR A 578 -19.83 -0.65 12.10
N GLY A 579 -21.03 -0.21 11.71
CA GLY A 579 -21.49 1.17 11.86
C GLY A 579 -20.93 2.14 10.80
N ASP A 580 -20.13 1.64 9.85
CA ASP A 580 -19.68 2.45 8.71
C ASP A 580 -20.73 2.46 7.61
N TYR A 581 -20.89 3.59 6.91
CA TYR A 581 -21.85 3.73 5.80
C TYR A 581 -21.55 2.81 4.60
N ASP A 582 -20.29 2.37 4.43
CA ASP A 582 -19.82 1.51 3.33
C ASP A 582 -19.85 0.01 3.71
N GLY A 583 -20.54 -0.38 4.79
CA GLY A 583 -20.62 -1.76 5.27
C GLY A 583 -21.19 -2.75 4.24
N ALA A 584 -22.24 -2.35 3.51
CA ALA A 584 -22.83 -3.14 2.43
C ALA A 584 -21.85 -3.35 1.26
N GLU A 585 -21.20 -2.27 0.81
CA GLU A 585 -20.16 -2.31 -0.24
C GLU A 585 -19.00 -3.23 0.12
N LYS A 586 -18.47 -3.13 1.35
CA LYS A 586 -17.41 -4.04 1.82
C LYS A 586 -17.85 -5.51 1.80
N THR A 587 -19.08 -5.77 2.21
CA THR A 587 -19.64 -7.12 2.29
C THR A 587 -19.75 -7.72 0.89
N PHE A 588 -20.29 -6.96 -0.06
CA PHE A 588 -20.36 -7.33 -1.46
C PHE A 588 -18.97 -7.64 -2.04
N GLN A 589 -18.03 -6.68 -1.94
CA GLN A 589 -16.67 -6.82 -2.47
C GLN A 589 -15.94 -8.05 -1.92
N LEU A 590 -16.09 -8.30 -0.63
CA LEU A 590 -15.46 -9.42 0.04
C LEU A 590 -15.99 -10.78 -0.43
N ILE A 591 -17.31 -10.93 -0.54
CA ILE A 591 -17.91 -12.18 -1.01
C ILE A 591 -17.47 -12.45 -2.45
N THR A 592 -17.57 -11.45 -3.33
CA THR A 592 -17.17 -11.59 -4.74
C THR A 592 -15.68 -11.92 -4.90
N GLN A 593 -14.80 -11.26 -4.14
CA GLN A 593 -13.36 -11.52 -4.20
C GLN A 593 -12.99 -12.92 -3.71
N VAL A 594 -13.60 -13.38 -2.61
CA VAL A 594 -13.35 -14.70 -2.04
C VAL A 594 -13.94 -15.80 -2.94
N ALA A 595 -15.14 -15.59 -3.48
CA ALA A 595 -15.76 -16.50 -4.43
C ALA A 595 -14.89 -16.69 -5.68
N GLY A 596 -14.31 -15.61 -6.20
CA GLY A 596 -13.40 -15.64 -7.36
C GLY A 596 -12.11 -16.45 -7.17
N ARG A 597 -11.85 -17.03 -5.99
CA ARG A 597 -10.71 -17.94 -5.73
C ARG A 597 -11.05 -19.42 -6.00
N ALA A 598 -12.32 -19.79 -6.04
CA ALA A 598 -12.75 -21.15 -6.36
C ALA A 598 -12.75 -21.40 -7.88
N GLY A 599 -12.44 -22.63 -8.29
CA GLY A 599 -12.67 -23.11 -9.66
C GLY A 599 -11.81 -22.43 -10.73
N ARG A 600 -10.53 -22.21 -10.45
CA ARG A 600 -9.56 -21.64 -11.41
C ARG A 600 -8.79 -22.68 -12.23
N GLY A 601 -8.83 -23.93 -11.79
CA GLY A 601 -8.31 -25.09 -12.52
C GLY A 601 -9.39 -25.83 -13.31
N ASN A 602 -9.21 -27.14 -13.46
CA ASN A 602 -10.17 -28.03 -14.11
C ASN A 602 -11.24 -28.58 -13.14
N VAL A 603 -11.30 -28.04 -11.92
CA VAL A 603 -12.21 -28.51 -10.87
C VAL A 603 -13.35 -27.51 -10.72
N ASP A 604 -14.59 -27.99 -10.70
CA ASP A 604 -15.75 -27.14 -10.45
C ASP A 604 -15.67 -26.58 -9.02
N GLY A 605 -15.78 -25.25 -8.91
CA GLY A 605 -15.72 -24.56 -7.63
C GLY A 605 -17.10 -24.45 -6.97
N LYS A 606 -17.20 -24.75 -5.67
CA LYS A 606 -18.36 -24.47 -4.83
C LYS A 606 -17.99 -23.44 -3.76
N VAL A 607 -18.83 -22.44 -3.57
CA VAL A 607 -18.66 -21.40 -2.55
C VAL A 607 -19.88 -21.41 -1.64
N ILE A 608 -19.67 -21.49 -0.33
CA ILE A 608 -20.74 -21.51 0.66
C ILE A 608 -20.61 -20.26 1.54
N VAL A 609 -21.65 -19.44 1.51
CA VAL A 609 -21.74 -18.17 2.22
C VAL A 609 -22.63 -18.33 3.43
N GLN A 610 -22.03 -18.47 4.62
CA GLN A 610 -22.76 -18.57 5.87
C GLN A 610 -23.04 -17.17 6.42
N THR A 611 -24.29 -16.94 6.80
CA THR A 611 -24.72 -15.66 7.37
C THR A 611 -25.94 -15.80 8.26
N TYR A 612 -26.11 -14.84 9.18
CA TYR A 612 -27.34 -14.65 9.95
C TYR A 612 -28.32 -13.65 9.30
N GLU A 613 -27.90 -12.98 8.21
CA GLU A 613 -28.70 -12.01 7.46
C GLU A 613 -28.83 -12.42 5.98
N PRO A 614 -29.38 -13.61 5.66
CA PRO A 614 -29.42 -14.11 4.28
C PRO A 614 -30.21 -13.22 3.33
N ASP A 615 -31.20 -12.46 3.83
CA ASP A 615 -32.06 -11.59 3.03
C ASP A 615 -31.42 -10.23 2.72
N ASN A 616 -30.23 -9.95 3.26
CA ASN A 616 -29.52 -8.69 2.99
C ASN A 616 -29.16 -8.56 1.50
N SER A 617 -29.49 -7.42 0.90
CA SER A 617 -29.33 -7.21 -0.55
C SER A 617 -27.87 -7.31 -1.02
N ALA A 618 -26.90 -6.83 -0.23
CA ALA A 618 -25.48 -6.93 -0.57
C ALA A 618 -25.02 -8.39 -0.71
N ILE A 619 -25.50 -9.28 0.17
CA ILE A 619 -25.18 -10.72 0.13
C ILE A 619 -25.86 -11.38 -1.08
N GLN A 620 -27.14 -11.06 -1.31
CA GLN A 620 -27.91 -11.59 -2.43
C GLN A 620 -27.31 -11.21 -3.78
N TYR A 621 -26.93 -9.94 -3.98
CA TYR A 621 -26.29 -9.50 -5.22
C TYR A 621 -24.90 -10.11 -5.40
N ALA A 622 -24.11 -10.24 -4.33
CA ALA A 622 -22.80 -10.86 -4.41
C ALA A 622 -22.87 -12.32 -4.86
N VAL A 623 -23.83 -13.08 -4.33
CA VAL A 623 -24.07 -14.49 -4.70
C VAL A 623 -24.63 -14.64 -6.13
N LYS A 624 -25.39 -13.66 -6.61
CA LYS A 624 -25.86 -13.62 -8.01
C LYS A 624 -24.79 -13.13 -9.00
N GLY A 625 -23.69 -12.56 -8.53
CA GLY A 625 -22.69 -11.91 -9.37
C GLY A 625 -23.16 -10.60 -10.02
N ASP A 626 -24.25 -9.99 -9.51
CA ASP A 626 -24.88 -8.81 -10.13
C ASP A 626 -24.37 -7.51 -9.50
N SER A 627 -23.23 -7.04 -10.01
CA SER A 627 -22.59 -5.79 -9.56
C SER A 627 -23.40 -4.55 -9.93
N ASP A 628 -24.05 -4.54 -11.09
CA ASP A 628 -24.83 -3.41 -11.58
C ASP A 628 -26.15 -3.24 -10.81
N GLY A 629 -26.77 -4.36 -10.41
CA GLY A 629 -27.90 -4.39 -9.49
C GLY A 629 -27.52 -3.85 -8.11
N PHE A 630 -26.43 -4.35 -7.53
CA PHE A 630 -25.91 -3.85 -6.25
C PHE A 630 -25.64 -2.35 -6.29
N TYR A 631 -24.92 -1.87 -7.30
CA TYR A 631 -24.59 -0.44 -7.43
C TYR A 631 -25.84 0.44 -7.47
N ARG A 632 -26.84 0.07 -8.27
CA ARG A 632 -28.08 0.86 -8.40
C ARG A 632 -28.85 0.94 -7.10
N GLU A 633 -29.01 -0.16 -6.37
CA GLU A 633 -29.72 -0.16 -5.09
C GLU A 633 -28.95 0.63 -4.02
N GLU A 634 -27.65 0.38 -3.90
CA GLU A 634 -26.79 1.07 -2.94
C GLU A 634 -26.74 2.59 -3.22
N LEU A 635 -26.71 3.00 -4.49
CA LEU A 635 -26.70 4.42 -4.85
C LEU A 635 -28.00 5.13 -4.44
N ILE A 636 -29.17 4.47 -4.57
CA ILE A 636 -30.46 5.01 -4.12
C ILE A 636 -30.41 5.24 -2.62
N PHE A 637 -29.95 4.25 -1.85
CA PHE A 637 -29.80 4.36 -0.40
C PHE A 637 -28.87 5.51 -0.01
N ARG A 638 -27.68 5.60 -0.62
CA ARG A 638 -26.71 6.67 -0.32
C ARG A 638 -27.22 8.05 -0.70
N LYS A 639 -28.00 8.16 -1.78
CA LYS A 639 -28.64 9.43 -2.18
C LYS A 639 -29.69 9.87 -1.17
N GLN A 640 -30.50 8.95 -0.65
CA GLN A 640 -31.51 9.26 0.38
C GLN A 640 -30.89 9.66 1.72
N MET A 641 -29.78 9.02 2.10
CA MET A 641 -29.10 9.25 3.37
C MET A 641 -28.08 10.40 3.34
N GLY A 642 -27.74 10.91 2.16
CA GLY A 642 -26.69 11.90 1.99
C GLY A 642 -25.30 11.33 2.33
N TYR A 643 -24.98 10.17 1.75
CA TYR A 643 -23.66 9.54 1.83
C TYR A 643 -22.90 9.61 0.49
N PRO A 644 -21.56 9.53 0.48
CA PRO A 644 -20.75 9.53 -0.73
C PRO A 644 -21.00 8.27 -1.55
N PRO A 645 -20.98 8.38 -2.88
CA PRO A 645 -20.47 9.53 -3.65
C PRO A 645 -21.51 10.63 -3.94
N CYS A 646 -22.76 10.49 -3.48
CA CYS A 646 -23.85 11.41 -3.79
C CYS A 646 -23.68 12.80 -3.16
N THR A 647 -23.02 12.87 -2.01
CA THR A 647 -22.70 14.10 -1.29
C THR A 647 -21.27 14.02 -0.76
N ARG A 648 -20.55 15.14 -0.76
CA ARG A 648 -19.26 15.24 -0.08
C ARG A 648 -19.48 15.30 1.43
N PHE A 649 -18.60 14.68 2.20
CA PHE A 649 -18.58 14.91 3.64
C PHE A 649 -17.16 15.01 4.19
N ALA A 650 -17.03 15.63 5.34
CA ALA A 650 -15.80 15.72 6.08
C ALA A 650 -16.02 15.23 7.50
N VAL A 651 -14.98 14.63 8.08
CA VAL A 651 -14.95 14.19 9.47
C VAL A 651 -13.86 14.97 10.17
N LEU A 652 -14.19 15.62 11.28
CA LEU A 652 -13.20 16.21 12.18
C LEU A 652 -13.11 15.30 13.40
N GLU A 653 -11.96 14.66 13.57
CA GLU A 653 -11.62 13.99 14.83
C GLU A 653 -10.90 15.00 15.73
N ILE A 654 -11.45 15.24 16.92
CA ILE A 654 -10.89 16.10 17.94
C ILE A 654 -10.32 15.20 19.04
N ASN A 655 -9.04 15.35 19.36
CA ASN A 655 -8.41 14.56 20.41
C ASN A 655 -7.53 15.40 21.34
N GLY A 656 -7.29 14.88 22.55
CA GLY A 656 -6.49 15.57 23.56
C GLY A 656 -6.47 14.82 24.90
N LEU A 657 -5.55 15.17 25.78
CA LEU A 657 -5.38 14.51 27.08
C LEU A 657 -6.43 14.93 28.13
N ASP A 658 -6.97 16.14 28.01
CA ASP A 658 -8.02 16.65 28.90
C ASP A 658 -9.40 16.49 28.24
N GLU A 659 -10.22 15.60 28.81
CA GLU A 659 -11.58 15.31 28.35
C GLU A 659 -12.47 16.56 28.30
N LYS A 660 -12.39 17.44 29.30
CA LYS A 660 -13.24 18.64 29.36
C LYS A 660 -12.88 19.60 28.24
N ALA A 661 -11.57 19.82 28.04
CA ALA A 661 -11.08 20.66 26.96
C ALA A 661 -11.49 20.11 25.58
N VAL A 662 -11.39 18.79 25.36
CA VAL A 662 -11.81 18.14 24.10
C VAL A 662 -13.30 18.34 23.86
N ILE A 663 -14.14 18.14 24.87
CA ILE A 663 -15.61 18.34 24.77
C ILE A 663 -15.92 19.78 24.42
N GLU A 664 -15.42 20.74 25.20
CA GLU A 664 -15.66 22.18 24.97
C GLU A 664 -15.23 22.61 23.56
N CYS A 665 -14.00 22.27 23.17
CA CYS A 665 -13.46 22.56 21.84
C CYS A 665 -14.31 21.93 20.73
N SER A 666 -14.81 20.70 20.92
CA SER A 666 -15.67 20.04 19.93
C SER A 666 -17.02 20.75 19.75
N HIS A 667 -17.62 21.26 20.83
CA HIS A 667 -18.85 22.05 20.76
C HIS A 667 -18.63 23.40 20.07
N VAL A 668 -17.54 24.10 20.41
CA VAL A 668 -17.15 25.36 19.75
C VAL A 668 -16.97 25.15 18.24
N LEU A 669 -16.26 24.09 17.82
CA LEU A 669 -16.09 23.79 16.39
C LEU A 669 -17.40 23.48 15.70
N ALA A 670 -18.29 22.71 16.35
CA ALA A 670 -19.59 22.38 15.78
C ALA A 670 -20.46 23.63 15.60
N ASP A 671 -20.42 24.58 16.52
CA ASP A 671 -21.15 25.85 16.42
C ASP A 671 -20.57 26.77 15.33
N ASP A 672 -19.24 26.87 15.24
CA ASP A 672 -18.58 27.60 14.15
C ASP A 672 -18.96 27.02 12.78
N LEU A 673 -19.02 25.68 12.66
CA LEU A 673 -19.40 24.98 11.42
C LEU A 673 -20.84 25.27 10.99
N LYS A 674 -21.77 25.53 11.93
CA LYS A 674 -23.16 25.87 11.61
C LYS A 674 -23.31 27.22 10.90
N SER A 675 -22.28 28.08 10.94
CA SER A 675 -22.28 29.35 10.18
C SER A 675 -22.10 29.16 8.67
N TYR A 676 -21.71 27.95 8.23
CA TYR A 676 -21.54 27.58 6.83
C TYR A 676 -22.78 26.83 6.32
N GLU A 677 -22.96 26.79 4.99
CA GLU A 677 -24.07 26.08 4.35
C GLU A 677 -23.82 24.55 4.31
N VAL A 678 -23.70 23.94 5.48
CA VAL A 678 -23.41 22.53 5.69
C VAL A 678 -24.36 21.94 6.73
N ASP A 679 -24.49 20.61 6.74
CA ASP A 679 -25.11 19.87 7.83
C ASP A 679 -24.05 19.38 8.80
N VAL A 680 -24.19 19.75 10.07
CA VAL A 680 -23.26 19.35 11.15
C VAL A 680 -23.94 18.29 12.00
N LEU A 681 -23.33 17.11 12.08
CA LEU A 681 -23.73 16.00 12.93
C LEU A 681 -22.72 15.85 14.06
N GLY A 682 -23.22 15.71 15.29
CA GLY A 682 -22.42 15.74 16.50
C GLY A 682 -22.30 17.14 17.12
N PRO A 683 -21.31 17.38 17.99
CA PRO A 683 -20.19 16.50 18.31
C PRO A 683 -20.62 15.30 19.16
N VAL A 684 -20.02 14.13 18.94
CA VAL A 684 -20.26 12.92 19.75
C VAL A 684 -18.93 12.24 20.11
N PRO A 685 -18.86 11.49 21.22
CA PRO A 685 -17.69 10.66 21.50
C PRO A 685 -17.49 9.62 20.38
N GLN A 686 -16.24 9.34 20.03
CA GLN A 686 -15.91 8.32 19.02
C GLN A 686 -16.28 6.91 19.56
N TYR A 687 -16.51 5.94 18.67
CA TYR A 687 -16.81 4.55 19.07
C TYR A 687 -15.77 3.98 20.07
N ILE A 688 -14.51 4.37 19.91
CA ILE A 688 -13.46 4.24 20.94
C ILE A 688 -13.15 5.65 21.45
N SER A 689 -13.80 6.02 22.55
CA SER A 689 -13.77 7.37 23.13
C SER A 689 -12.43 7.76 23.74
N LYS A 690 -11.53 6.80 24.02
CA LYS A 690 -10.21 7.05 24.63
C LYS A 690 -9.14 6.12 24.05
N ILE A 691 -7.95 6.60 23.72
CA ILE A 691 -6.80 5.78 23.30
C ILE A 691 -5.53 6.36 23.90
N LYS A 692 -4.74 5.56 24.62
CA LYS A 692 -3.47 6.01 25.24
C LYS A 692 -3.63 7.31 26.04
N ASP A 693 -4.69 7.38 26.83
CA ASP A 693 -5.10 8.54 27.62
C ASP A 693 -5.62 9.76 26.85
N GLU A 694 -5.63 9.72 25.52
CA GLU A 694 -6.23 10.76 24.69
C GLU A 694 -7.72 10.48 24.48
N TYR A 695 -8.56 11.43 24.87
CA TYR A 695 -10.00 11.44 24.62
C TYR A 695 -10.27 11.84 23.17
N ARG A 696 -11.30 11.24 22.56
CA ARG A 696 -11.58 11.36 21.12
C ARG A 696 -13.06 11.63 20.86
N TRP A 697 -13.31 12.72 20.18
CA TRP A 697 -14.63 13.17 19.75
C TRP A 697 -14.67 13.38 18.24
N ILE A 698 -15.86 13.28 17.65
CA ILE A 698 -16.04 13.35 16.21
C ILE A 698 -17.18 14.30 15.85
N ILE A 699 -16.94 15.10 14.81
CA ILE A 699 -17.96 15.91 14.12
C ILE A 699 -18.00 15.44 12.67
N THR A 700 -19.19 15.18 12.14
CA THR A 700 -19.38 14.89 10.71
C THR A 700 -20.07 16.07 10.04
N VAL A 701 -19.48 16.54 8.95
CA VAL A 701 -19.93 17.71 8.18
C VAL A 701 -20.33 17.24 6.79
N ARG A 702 -21.58 17.45 6.39
CA ARG A 702 -22.08 17.08 5.06
C ARG A 702 -22.40 18.33 4.25
N GLY A 703 -22.08 18.31 2.96
CA GLY A 703 -22.45 19.41 2.07
C GLY A 703 -23.97 19.49 1.84
N LYS A 704 -24.54 20.70 1.88
CA LYS A 704 -25.88 20.99 1.33
C LYS A 704 -25.76 21.27 -0.17
N SER A 705 -26.89 21.34 -0.88
CA SER A 705 -26.99 21.44 -2.34
C SER A 705 -26.03 22.43 -3.05
N SER A 706 -25.48 23.43 -2.34
CA SER A 706 -24.45 24.35 -2.85
C SER A 706 -23.16 24.47 -1.98
N GLY A 707 -23.12 23.85 -0.80
CA GLY A 707 -22.04 24.02 0.18
C GLY A 707 -20.91 22.99 0.06
N GLU A 708 -19.67 23.48 -0.01
CA GLU A 708 -18.47 22.64 -0.02
C GLU A 708 -17.96 22.39 1.41
N PRO A 709 -18.13 21.16 1.97
CA PRO A 709 -17.66 20.86 3.33
C PRO A 709 -16.14 21.04 3.44
N ASP A 710 -15.40 20.76 2.37
CA ASP A 710 -13.96 20.99 2.24
C ASP A 710 -13.55 22.42 2.63
N ASN A 711 -14.25 23.42 2.09
CA ASN A 711 -13.91 24.83 2.30
C ASN A 711 -14.26 25.27 3.73
N ALA A 712 -15.43 24.86 4.23
CA ALA A 712 -15.84 25.14 5.60
C ALA A 712 -14.83 24.56 6.62
N VAL A 713 -14.47 23.28 6.45
CA VAL A 713 -13.50 22.60 7.31
C VAL A 713 -12.12 23.21 7.20
N ALA A 714 -11.66 23.56 5.99
CA ALA A 714 -10.35 24.18 5.81
C ALA A 714 -10.24 25.55 6.50
N LYS A 715 -11.26 26.39 6.36
CA LYS A 715 -11.30 27.71 7.00
C LYS A 715 -11.29 27.60 8.53
N ILE A 716 -12.13 26.73 9.08
CA ILE A 716 -12.22 26.53 10.53
C ILE A 716 -10.95 25.90 11.09
N TYR A 717 -10.38 24.90 10.40
CA TYR A 717 -9.11 24.31 10.80
C TYR A 717 -8.01 25.38 10.86
N MET A 718 -7.88 26.21 9.81
CA MET A 718 -6.89 27.30 9.82
C MET A 718 -7.14 28.35 10.90
N ALA A 719 -8.40 28.67 11.20
CA ALA A 719 -8.76 29.68 12.20
C ALA A 719 -8.54 29.21 13.65
N ARG A 720 -8.86 27.95 13.96
CA ARG A 720 -8.91 27.42 15.35
C ARG A 720 -7.73 26.57 15.76
N ARG A 721 -6.96 26.03 14.80
CA ARG A 721 -5.88 25.07 15.09
C ARG A 721 -4.92 25.55 16.17
N HIS A 722 -4.33 26.74 16.01
CA HIS A 722 -3.32 27.24 16.96
C HIS A 722 -3.92 27.50 18.35
N GLU A 723 -5.16 28.01 18.42
CA GLU A 723 -5.87 28.22 19.68
C GLU A 723 -6.06 26.91 20.44
N PHE A 724 -6.46 25.84 19.73
CA PHE A 724 -6.78 24.55 20.32
C PHE A 724 -5.53 23.76 20.68
N GLU A 725 -4.49 23.79 19.84
CA GLU A 725 -3.20 23.16 20.12
C GLU A 725 -2.58 23.74 21.41
N ASN A 726 -2.73 25.05 21.67
CA ASN A 726 -2.30 25.68 22.93
C ASN A 726 -3.08 25.17 24.16
N ARG A 727 -4.29 24.64 23.98
CA ARG A 727 -5.09 23.98 25.02
C ARG A 727 -4.82 22.47 25.10
N GLY A 728 -3.88 21.94 24.32
CA GLY A 728 -3.57 20.51 24.24
C GLY A 728 -4.63 19.69 23.48
N VAL A 729 -5.41 20.34 22.60
CA VAL A 729 -6.45 19.72 21.78
C VAL A 729 -6.06 19.81 20.30
N TYR A 730 -6.07 18.68 19.60
CA TYR A 730 -5.71 18.60 18.18
C TYR A 730 -6.93 18.28 17.32
N ILE A 731 -7.02 18.95 16.18
CA ILE A 731 -8.07 18.76 15.18
C ILE A 731 -7.47 17.97 14.03
N ASN A 732 -8.10 16.86 13.66
CA ASN A 732 -7.65 15.97 12.59
C ASN A 732 -8.76 15.85 11.53
N PRO A 733 -8.83 16.78 10.57
CA PRO A 733 -9.87 16.76 9.55
C PRO A 733 -9.57 15.74 8.45
N ARG A 734 -10.62 15.11 7.93
CA ARG A 734 -10.56 14.16 6.83
C ARG A 734 -11.73 14.42 5.88
N ILE A 735 -11.44 14.87 4.65
CA ILE A 735 -12.45 14.97 3.60
C ILE A 735 -12.60 13.61 2.92
N ILE A 736 -13.85 13.16 2.74
CA ILE A 736 -14.24 11.87 2.19
C ILE A 736 -15.09 12.06 0.94
#